data_AF-A0A843BS13-F1
#
_entry.id   AF-A0A843BS13-F1
#
_cell.length_a   1.000
_cell.length_b   1.000
_cell.length_c   1.000
_cell.angle_alpha   90.00
_cell.angle_beta   90.00
_cell.angle_gamma   90.00
#
_symmetry.space_group_name_H-M   'P 1'
#
loop_
_entity.id
_entity.type
_entity.pdbx_description
1 polymer ?
#
loop_
_entity_poly.entity_id
_entity_poly.type
_entity_poly.pdbx_seq_one_letter_code
_entity_poly.pdbx_strand_id
1 'polypeptide(L)'
;MGPILPEATSDIVSLGNESYKEIGLTAFDKAGNTYTAYESIIFDQTAPNLTIDYPPNNFQTGLSYIIVSWDSFDEGVGLKEFKIYANSTLLNTITDVSITNYFLSLVENETVIVKIQAYDFLDYFVEQTVTIIQNKSAPTIVLINPNNLYSYKNTTSFDISWDASGLDIDHFEVFVNNTLYNTYSNTTFTATIDLGFIPVDQYPYYNITVKAITTDMSVYEDIRWLTIDQTPPVVSFINPANNSFILDSPMHVEWFSNDACSGLASFRINFGSIKINRDANPPFSRIIDITGFNGFYELIIFGYDIAGNKANATIIVWVSLYSPIFSTTLASPEYSNSGNITFNLEVSDPGLGIKSITIIADDTNVIYEEDFGTAYVITPILRIINTFSWDFIAGIDNHNLTISIMDKANRVSRNTFDIIIDTVSPVFYQAPIIDDNFFNTVPRNIVQYDDVGTNNHTISVYIIEKYGLTSVEARLIGPGFDQVFEMTNNSEDSQGTVFRYDLAISFDSLSLGLYELNFTFTDFASNTNTESYYFNLVAEPIISDFPLIPLIVGIATILIVSIVAAISLRKPIMNRGWHEEIQNITYILKSGLTVLYVPYSSRMVTDEQLFGGAMSGIRGILEEIIGNQSKFEVETVEFGKKHLLIYSSNYGDTVLVVSKVKPIHLQKLALFANEFEFIYQDAVSDDTHVNMSRFKGSMDIVQKYFGESEISKGMVTQKAIPARRRSKLARQVAVDSETEKEILITSLHQKLSMDESSLEHISKQTKVLIGDSIILAEKALTSLIDYDYKQADKYAKAAIRSMEMARSSKEDLVIFNSIFNAIPKIVEEVFNGILCGEHNDTVGLYTSIEKVSKLFLEYISKFSI
;
A
#
# COMPACT_ATOMS: atom_id res chain seq x y z
N MET A 1 46.34 96.96 41.79
CA MET A 1 46.24 96.10 42.99
C MET A 1 44.98 95.27 42.81
N GLY A 2 45.12 93.98 42.51
CA GLY A 2 43.98 93.08 42.49
C GLY A 2 43.38 92.98 43.90
N PRO A 3 42.06 92.75 44.04
CA PRO A 3 41.45 92.56 45.34
C PRO A 3 42.10 91.36 46.02
N ILE A 4 42.60 91.57 47.24
CA ILE A 4 43.01 90.50 48.13
C ILE A 4 41.73 89.70 48.42
N LEU A 5 41.67 88.44 47.96
CA LEU A 5 40.60 87.54 48.37
C LEU A 5 40.65 87.45 49.91
N PRO A 6 39.53 87.66 50.62
CA PRO A 6 39.54 87.55 52.07
C PRO A 6 39.98 86.14 52.45
N GLU A 7 40.81 86.04 53.49
CA GLU A 7 41.19 84.77 54.10
C GLU A 7 39.92 84.03 54.52
N ALA A 8 39.89 82.71 54.31
CA ALA A 8 38.78 81.87 54.75
C ALA A 8 38.59 82.05 56.26
N THR A 9 37.43 82.58 56.66
CA THR A 9 37.03 82.72 58.06
C THR A 9 36.26 81.48 58.48
N SER A 10 36.70 80.83 59.56
CA SER A 10 35.98 79.73 60.20
C SER A 10 35.39 80.19 61.53
N ASP A 11 34.19 79.71 61.86
CA ASP A 11 33.55 79.89 63.17
C ASP A 11 33.02 78.54 63.67
N ILE A 12 32.79 78.41 64.98
CA ILE A 12 32.30 77.19 65.62
C ILE A 12 30.85 77.41 66.04
N VAL A 13 29.94 76.61 65.50
CA VAL A 13 28.51 76.63 65.85
C VAL A 13 28.19 75.43 66.74
N SER A 14 27.66 75.68 67.94
CA SER A 14 27.10 74.62 68.79
C SER A 14 25.72 74.22 68.29
N LEU A 15 25.55 72.97 67.88
CA LEU A 15 24.31 72.47 67.26
C LEU A 15 23.19 72.18 68.29
N GLY A 16 23.52 72.09 69.58
CA GLY A 16 22.54 71.86 70.64
C GLY A 16 21.97 70.44 70.62
N ASN A 17 20.66 70.29 70.84
CA ASN A 17 19.99 68.98 70.85
C ASN A 17 19.90 68.36 69.45
N GLU A 18 19.77 67.04 69.40
CA GLU A 18 19.54 66.28 68.17
C GLU A 18 18.28 66.76 67.47
N SER A 19 18.43 67.13 66.20
CA SER A 19 17.33 67.44 65.28
C SER A 19 17.91 67.77 63.90
N TYR A 20 17.01 67.92 62.93
CA TYR A 20 17.30 68.70 61.74
C TYR A 20 17.75 70.12 62.11
N LYS A 21 18.85 70.59 61.53
CA LYS A 21 19.40 71.94 61.69
C LYS A 21 19.60 72.58 60.33
N GLU A 22 19.21 73.84 60.21
CA GLU A 22 19.53 74.68 59.08
C GLU A 22 20.56 75.74 59.53
N ILE A 23 21.72 75.73 58.90
CA ILE A 23 22.82 76.64 59.20
C ILE A 23 22.83 77.74 58.15
N GLY A 24 22.50 78.97 58.56
CA GLY A 24 22.53 80.15 57.70
C GLY A 24 23.82 80.96 57.88
N LEU A 25 24.60 81.12 56.80
CA LEU A 25 25.74 82.02 56.75
C LEU A 25 25.35 83.31 56.03
N THR A 26 25.28 84.43 56.75
CA THR A 26 24.97 85.74 56.16
C THR A 26 26.22 86.61 56.04
N ALA A 27 26.58 86.98 54.82
CA ALA A 27 27.66 87.92 54.54
C ALA A 27 27.11 89.34 54.36
N PHE A 28 27.87 90.34 54.83
CA PHE A 28 27.56 91.77 54.70
C PHE A 28 28.71 92.47 53.97
N ASP A 29 28.42 93.28 52.96
CA ASP A 29 29.43 94.16 52.35
C ASP A 29 29.53 95.52 53.07
N LYS A 30 30.56 96.32 52.74
CA LYS A 30 30.76 97.66 53.36
C LYS A 30 29.65 98.66 53.04
N ALA A 31 28.85 98.42 52.00
CA ALA A 31 27.71 99.24 51.64
C ALA A 31 26.41 98.80 52.37
N GLY A 32 26.45 97.69 53.11
CA GLY A 32 25.34 97.12 53.85
C GLY A 32 24.49 96.11 53.07
N ASN A 33 24.91 95.69 51.88
CA ASN A 33 24.21 94.62 51.15
C ASN A 33 24.48 93.27 51.80
N THR A 34 23.50 92.36 51.76
CA THR A 34 23.60 91.04 52.37
C THR A 34 23.32 89.91 51.39
N TYR A 35 23.93 88.76 51.66
CA TYR A 35 23.58 87.49 51.05
C TYR A 35 23.67 86.38 52.10
N THR A 36 22.65 85.53 52.16
CA THR A 36 22.61 84.39 53.08
C THR A 36 22.66 83.10 52.27
N ALA A 37 23.61 82.22 52.60
CA ALA A 37 23.62 80.83 52.17
C ALA A 37 23.09 79.95 53.30
N TYR A 38 22.35 78.91 52.96
CA TYR A 38 21.85 77.92 53.92
C TYR A 38 22.44 76.55 53.61
N GLU A 39 22.76 75.79 54.64
CA GLU A 39 23.13 74.38 54.57
C GLU A 39 22.33 73.59 55.61
N SER A 40 21.80 72.43 55.22
CA SER A 40 20.98 71.59 56.09
C SER A 40 21.76 70.38 56.55
N ILE A 41 21.72 70.09 57.85
CA ILE A 41 22.32 68.89 58.44
C ILE A 41 21.33 68.22 59.40
N ILE A 42 21.46 66.92 59.57
CA ILE A 42 20.83 66.19 60.68
C ILE A 42 21.94 65.95 61.70
N PHE A 43 21.74 66.45 62.91
CA PHE A 43 22.67 66.23 64.02
C PHE A 43 22.14 65.13 64.91
N ASP A 44 22.90 64.05 65.02
CA ASP A 44 22.55 62.84 65.73
C ASP A 44 23.78 62.25 66.45
N GLN A 45 23.61 61.91 67.73
CA GLN A 45 24.64 61.35 68.61
C GLN A 45 24.13 60.14 69.42
N THR A 46 22.89 59.69 69.21
CA THR A 46 22.31 58.60 69.97
C THR A 46 22.18 57.35 69.11
N ALA A 47 22.25 56.19 69.76
CA ALA A 47 21.92 54.93 69.11
C ALA A 47 20.40 54.77 69.05
N PRO A 48 19.87 53.98 68.10
CA PRO A 48 18.44 53.70 68.04
C PRO A 48 17.95 52.97 69.29
N ASN A 49 16.63 53.00 69.51
CA ASN A 49 15.97 52.17 70.52
C ASN A 49 15.63 50.78 69.94
N LEU A 50 15.71 49.76 70.79
CA LEU A 50 15.37 48.38 70.45
C LEU A 50 14.84 47.63 71.68
N THR A 51 13.69 46.99 71.54
CA THR A 51 13.08 46.10 72.53
C THR A 51 12.63 44.81 71.85
N ILE A 52 12.98 43.65 72.42
CA ILE A 52 12.43 42.37 71.97
C ILE A 52 11.07 42.18 72.64
N ASP A 53 10.02 42.11 71.83
CA ASP A 53 8.63 41.98 72.30
C ASP A 53 8.29 40.54 72.61
N TYR A 54 8.75 39.61 71.77
CA TYR A 54 8.60 38.17 71.96
C TYR A 54 9.77 37.40 71.35
N PRO A 55 10.19 36.27 71.95
CA PRO A 55 9.73 35.75 73.24
C PRO A 55 10.31 36.52 74.43
N PRO A 56 9.74 36.37 75.64
CA PRO A 56 10.38 36.86 76.86
C PRO A 56 11.68 36.11 77.14
N ASN A 57 12.57 36.70 77.95
CA ASN A 57 13.83 36.06 78.29
C ASN A 57 13.64 34.74 79.06
N ASN A 58 14.39 33.71 78.68
CA ASN A 58 14.31 32.31 79.17
C ASN A 58 13.01 31.58 78.78
N PHE A 59 12.39 31.97 77.67
CA PHE A 59 11.18 31.32 77.16
C PHE A 59 11.41 29.85 76.81
N GLN A 60 10.45 28.99 77.19
CA GLN A 60 10.48 27.56 76.87
C GLN A 60 9.39 27.23 75.86
N THR A 61 9.72 26.49 74.81
CA THR A 61 8.75 26.06 73.80
C THR A 61 8.96 24.61 73.38
N GLY A 62 7.85 23.90 73.15
CA GLY A 62 7.84 22.58 72.54
C GLY A 62 8.00 22.58 71.02
N LEU A 63 7.95 23.75 70.38
CA LEU A 63 8.05 23.88 68.93
C LEU A 63 9.49 23.71 68.45
N SER A 64 9.65 23.28 67.19
CA SER A 64 10.95 23.21 66.50
C SER A 64 11.34 24.55 65.85
N TYR A 65 10.58 25.60 66.11
CA TYR A 65 10.81 26.94 65.62
C TYR A 65 10.24 27.95 66.60
N ILE A 66 10.64 29.21 66.43
CA ILE A 66 10.08 30.35 67.12
C ILE A 66 10.17 31.58 66.24
N ILE A 67 9.24 32.51 66.41
CA ILE A 67 9.29 33.82 65.78
C ILE A 67 9.74 34.81 66.85
N VAL A 68 10.81 35.54 66.57
CA VAL A 68 11.31 36.60 67.45
C VAL A 68 10.83 37.92 66.89
N SER A 69 10.10 38.71 67.66
CA SER A 69 9.59 40.03 67.30
C SER A 69 10.22 41.11 68.17
N TRP A 70 10.37 42.30 67.60
CA TRP A 70 10.97 43.45 68.28
C TRP A 70 10.33 44.76 67.82
N ASP A 71 10.36 45.76 68.70
CA ASP A 71 10.08 47.14 68.37
C ASP A 71 11.37 47.95 68.37
N SER A 72 11.46 48.92 67.48
CA SER A 72 12.64 49.77 67.34
C SER A 72 12.30 51.07 66.66
N PHE A 73 12.90 52.15 67.13
CA PHE A 73 12.74 53.47 66.53
C PHE A 73 14.02 54.28 66.73
N ASP A 74 14.21 55.26 65.86
CA ASP A 74 15.30 56.22 65.94
C ASP A 74 14.73 57.63 65.73
N GLU A 75 15.03 58.57 66.63
CA GLU A 75 14.56 59.95 66.53
C GLU A 75 15.49 60.83 65.66
N GLY A 76 16.67 60.33 65.31
CA GLY A 76 17.74 61.04 64.62
C GLY A 76 17.74 60.82 63.11
N VAL A 77 18.77 60.15 62.60
CA VAL A 77 18.92 59.89 61.15
C VAL A 77 18.03 58.76 60.62
N GLY A 78 17.38 58.02 61.52
CA GLY A 78 16.54 56.88 61.17
C GLY A 78 17.29 55.54 61.18
N LEU A 79 16.52 54.46 61.19
CA LEU A 79 17.06 53.09 61.16
C LEU A 79 17.61 52.73 59.77
N LYS A 80 18.76 52.06 59.75
CA LYS A 80 19.43 51.56 58.55
C LYS A 80 19.27 50.05 58.37
N GLU A 81 19.54 49.26 59.41
CA GLU A 81 19.49 47.79 59.32
C GLU A 81 19.39 47.10 60.69
N PHE A 82 18.92 45.86 60.69
CA PHE A 82 19.01 44.93 61.83
C PHE A 82 20.01 43.80 61.55
N LYS A 83 20.80 43.40 62.55
CA LYS A 83 21.62 42.18 62.49
C LYS A 83 21.17 41.19 63.54
N ILE A 84 20.87 39.96 63.09
CA ILE A 84 20.32 38.91 63.94
C ILE A 84 21.36 37.81 64.06
N TYR A 85 21.67 37.43 65.29
CA TYR A 85 22.61 36.37 65.62
C TYR A 85 21.93 35.28 66.45
N ALA A 86 22.36 34.04 66.26
CA ALA A 86 22.07 32.93 67.16
C ALA A 86 23.37 32.32 67.65
N ASN A 87 23.54 32.20 68.97
CA ASN A 87 24.74 31.65 69.60
C ASN A 87 26.04 32.28 69.06
N SER A 88 26.04 33.62 68.90
CA SER A 88 27.14 34.42 68.33
C SER A 88 27.40 34.26 66.83
N THR A 89 26.60 33.48 66.10
CA THR A 89 26.68 33.35 64.64
C THR A 89 25.67 34.29 63.99
N LEU A 90 26.11 35.11 63.03
CA LEU A 90 25.21 35.98 62.26
C LEU A 90 24.29 35.11 61.38
N LEU A 91 22.98 35.22 61.59
CA LEU A 91 21.97 34.53 60.80
C LEU A 91 21.51 35.38 59.62
N ASN A 92 21.26 36.68 59.85
CA ASN A 92 20.76 37.57 58.80
C ASN A 92 21.11 39.04 59.06
N THR A 93 21.11 39.84 57.98
CA THR A 93 21.13 41.31 58.01
C THR A 93 19.92 41.81 57.25
N ILE A 94 19.02 42.50 57.94
CA ILE A 94 17.74 42.99 57.43
C ILE A 94 17.88 44.49 57.18
N THR A 95 17.91 44.91 55.92
CA THR A 95 18.01 46.33 55.54
C THR A 95 16.64 47.01 55.38
N ASP A 96 15.58 46.23 55.25
CA ASP A 96 14.21 46.75 55.28
C ASP A 96 13.74 46.86 56.73
N VAL A 97 13.87 48.06 57.29
CA VAL A 97 13.58 48.33 58.70
C VAL A 97 12.09 48.28 59.04
N SER A 98 11.22 48.04 58.05
CA SER A 98 9.80 47.74 58.31
C SER A 98 9.57 46.31 58.82
N ILE A 99 10.57 45.43 58.68
CA ILE A 99 10.52 44.06 59.20
C ILE A 99 10.90 44.06 60.69
N THR A 100 9.93 43.71 61.53
CA THR A 100 10.02 43.72 62.99
C THR A 100 9.99 42.32 63.61
N ASN A 101 10.24 41.28 62.81
CA ASN A 101 10.25 39.90 63.27
C ASN A 101 11.17 39.01 62.44
N TYR A 102 11.53 37.85 63.00
CA TYR A 102 12.40 36.87 62.36
C TYR A 102 12.03 35.44 62.76
N PHE A 103 11.89 34.56 61.76
CA PHE A 103 11.68 33.14 61.97
C PHE A 103 13.00 32.44 62.26
N LEU A 104 13.05 31.74 63.39
CA LEU A 104 14.21 30.98 63.85
C LEU A 104 13.85 29.51 64.02
N SER A 105 14.58 28.62 63.35
CA SER A 105 14.51 27.18 63.62
C SER A 105 15.27 26.84 64.91
N LEU A 106 14.70 25.98 65.72
CA LEU A 106 15.27 25.50 66.99
C LEU A 106 15.68 24.04 66.86
N VAL A 107 16.80 23.69 67.49
CA VAL A 107 17.26 22.29 67.61
C VAL A 107 16.66 21.68 68.88
N GLU A 108 16.28 20.41 68.80
CA GLU A 108 15.63 19.71 69.91
C GLU A 108 16.50 19.67 71.17
N ASN A 109 15.91 20.05 72.31
CA ASN A 109 16.54 20.10 73.64
C ASN A 109 17.75 21.04 73.75
N GLU A 110 17.87 22.04 72.86
CA GLU A 110 18.94 23.03 72.91
C GLU A 110 18.47 24.40 73.43
N THR A 111 19.41 25.14 74.02
CA THR A 111 19.23 26.55 74.39
C THR A 111 19.90 27.41 73.33
N VAL A 112 19.16 28.38 72.80
CA VAL A 112 19.65 29.34 71.81
C VAL A 112 19.57 30.74 72.40
N ILE A 113 20.68 31.47 72.32
CA ILE A 113 20.73 32.91 72.63
C ILE A 113 20.59 33.67 71.32
N VAL A 114 19.47 34.35 71.15
CA VAL A 114 19.21 35.22 70.01
C VAL A 114 19.63 36.63 70.38
N LYS A 115 20.42 37.26 69.51
CA LYS A 115 20.84 38.66 69.66
C LYS A 115 20.40 39.46 68.44
N ILE A 116 19.72 40.57 68.67
CA ILE A 116 19.33 41.52 67.63
C ILE A 116 20.09 42.82 67.87
N GLN A 117 20.67 43.37 66.81
CA GLN A 117 21.31 44.68 66.81
C GLN A 117 20.56 45.59 65.84
N ALA A 118 20.19 46.81 66.25
CA ALA A 118 19.60 47.82 65.39
C ALA A 118 20.63 48.92 65.12
N TYR A 119 20.86 49.26 63.85
CA TYR A 119 21.79 50.28 63.40
C TYR A 119 21.03 51.47 62.79
N ASP A 120 21.52 52.69 63.02
CA ASP A 120 21.10 53.90 62.32
C ASP A 120 21.95 54.16 61.05
N PHE A 121 21.69 55.26 60.34
CA PHE A 121 22.48 55.65 59.15
C PHE A 121 23.89 56.20 59.46
N LEU A 122 24.21 56.49 60.72
CA LEU A 122 25.55 56.89 61.18
C LEU A 122 26.36 55.73 61.79
N ASP A 123 25.82 54.51 61.69
CA ASP A 123 26.37 53.26 62.24
C ASP A 123 26.43 53.22 63.78
N TYR A 124 25.68 54.06 64.49
CA TYR A 124 25.39 53.82 65.90
C TYR A 124 24.41 52.66 66.03
N PHE A 125 24.59 51.85 67.08
CA PHE A 125 23.76 50.67 67.27
C PHE A 125 23.47 50.37 68.74
N VAL A 126 22.33 49.72 68.94
CA VAL A 126 21.93 49.09 70.21
C VAL A 126 21.78 47.59 70.00
N GLU A 127 21.92 46.79 71.06
CA GLU A 127 21.67 45.36 70.99
C GLU A 127 20.78 44.86 72.13
N GLN A 128 19.97 43.84 71.83
CA GLN A 128 19.12 43.12 72.78
C GLN A 128 19.34 41.62 72.62
N THR A 129 19.20 40.88 73.73
CA THR A 129 19.36 39.41 73.73
C THR A 129 18.19 38.73 74.41
N VAL A 130 17.74 37.61 73.85
CA VAL A 130 16.75 36.73 74.45
C VAL A 130 17.27 35.30 74.46
N THR A 131 17.09 34.60 75.59
CA THR A 131 17.40 33.18 75.71
C THR A 131 16.15 32.35 75.49
N ILE A 132 16.23 31.36 74.59
CA ILE A 132 15.13 30.48 74.21
C ILE A 132 15.55 29.04 74.45
N ILE A 133 14.70 28.25 75.10
CA ILE A 133 14.97 26.86 75.44
C ILE A 133 13.96 25.99 74.69
N GLN A 134 14.46 25.15 73.78
CA GLN A 134 13.64 24.13 73.14
C GLN A 134 13.48 22.96 74.11
N ASN A 135 12.24 22.63 74.46
CA ASN A 135 11.90 21.46 75.26
C ASN A 135 10.57 20.92 74.76
N LYS A 136 10.56 19.73 74.14
CA LYS A 136 9.37 19.11 73.53
C LYS A 136 8.17 18.95 74.47
N SER A 137 8.38 18.91 75.78
CA SER A 137 7.31 18.83 76.79
C SER A 137 6.84 20.19 77.31
N ALA A 138 7.43 21.29 76.84
CA ALA A 138 7.04 22.64 77.24
C ALA A 138 5.69 23.04 76.58
N PRO A 139 4.96 23.99 77.20
CA PRO A 139 3.71 24.48 76.67
C PRO A 139 3.86 25.10 75.28
N THR A 140 2.80 25.03 74.47
CA THR A 140 2.80 25.57 73.10
C THR A 140 1.45 26.15 72.72
N ILE A 141 1.49 27.13 71.83
CA ILE A 141 0.35 27.56 71.03
C ILE A 141 0.74 27.47 69.56
N VAL A 142 -0.15 26.97 68.71
CA VAL A 142 0.10 26.81 67.28
C VAL A 142 -1.16 27.15 66.49
N LEU A 143 -1.03 28.03 65.51
CA LEU A 143 -2.01 28.21 64.44
C LEU A 143 -2.03 26.97 63.55
N ILE A 144 -3.15 26.24 63.57
CA ILE A 144 -3.41 25.04 62.75
C ILE A 144 -3.94 25.45 61.38
N ASN A 145 -4.73 26.51 61.30
CA ASN A 145 -5.22 27.06 60.04
C ASN A 145 -5.09 28.59 60.08
N PRO A 146 -4.31 29.20 59.17
CA PRO A 146 -3.37 28.55 58.24
C PRO A 146 -2.22 27.84 58.99
N ASN A 147 -1.81 26.67 58.50
CA ASN A 147 -0.68 25.91 59.06
C ASN A 147 0.68 26.40 58.54
N ASN A 148 0.72 26.87 57.29
CA ASN A 148 1.93 27.36 56.66
C ASN A 148 2.25 28.76 57.14
N LEU A 149 3.54 29.02 57.37
CA LEU A 149 4.04 30.32 57.79
C LEU A 149 3.56 31.45 56.85
N TYR A 150 3.59 31.18 55.54
CA TYR A 150 3.04 32.04 54.49
C TYR A 150 1.93 31.31 53.77
N SER A 151 0.79 31.97 53.58
CA SER A 151 -0.36 31.40 52.90
C SER A 151 -1.09 32.45 52.06
N TYR A 152 -1.93 31.97 51.14
CA TYR A 152 -2.74 32.79 50.25
C TYR A 152 -4.21 32.49 50.46
N LYS A 153 -5.07 33.50 50.34
CA LYS A 153 -6.53 33.34 50.32
C LYS A 153 -7.12 34.20 49.21
N ASN A 154 -8.14 33.65 48.55
CA ASN A 154 -8.92 34.36 47.56
C ASN A 154 -10.15 35.09 48.10
N THR A 155 -10.33 35.09 49.42
CA THR A 155 -11.44 35.75 50.09
C THR A 155 -10.91 36.68 51.19
N THR A 156 -11.61 37.79 51.41
CA THR A 156 -11.30 38.74 52.48
C THR A 156 -11.81 38.27 53.85
N SER A 157 -12.65 37.23 53.87
CA SER A 157 -13.06 36.52 55.06
C SER A 157 -12.63 35.07 55.03
N PHE A 158 -12.03 34.60 56.13
CA PHE A 158 -11.49 33.25 56.27
C PHE A 158 -11.48 32.81 57.73
N ASP A 159 -11.56 31.50 57.92
CA ASP A 159 -11.46 30.89 59.24
C ASP A 159 -10.01 30.64 59.62
N ILE A 160 -9.69 30.91 60.88
CA ILE A 160 -8.47 30.49 61.55
C ILE A 160 -8.78 29.53 62.68
N SER A 161 -7.83 28.66 63.00
CA SER A 161 -7.90 27.78 64.16
C SER A 161 -6.53 27.58 64.77
N TRP A 162 -6.51 27.33 66.07
CA TRP A 162 -5.29 27.14 66.84
C TRP A 162 -5.44 25.98 67.82
N ASP A 163 -4.30 25.43 68.24
CA ASP A 163 -4.19 24.51 69.36
C ASP A 163 -3.33 25.14 70.45
N ALA A 164 -3.66 24.82 71.69
CA ALA A 164 -2.91 25.27 72.85
C ALA A 164 -2.74 24.08 73.80
N SER A 165 -1.50 23.61 73.92
CA SER A 165 -1.15 22.38 74.63
C SER A 165 -0.27 22.68 75.83
N GLY A 166 -0.64 22.15 77.00
CA GLY A 166 0.12 22.32 78.25
C GLY A 166 0.01 23.72 78.88
N LEU A 167 -0.96 24.54 78.47
CA LEU A 167 -1.22 25.88 78.98
C LEU A 167 -2.47 25.90 79.89
N ASP A 168 -2.42 26.66 80.99
CA ASP A 168 -3.60 27.00 81.80
C ASP A 168 -4.15 28.35 81.36
N ILE A 169 -5.12 28.32 80.45
CA ILE A 169 -5.52 29.48 79.62
C ILE A 169 -6.61 30.28 80.33
N ASP A 170 -6.39 31.60 80.46
CA ASP A 170 -7.40 32.57 80.87
C ASP A 170 -8.27 32.98 79.67
N HIS A 171 -7.65 33.47 78.60
CA HIS A 171 -8.30 33.82 77.34
C HIS A 171 -7.31 33.81 76.16
N PHE A 172 -7.85 33.93 74.94
CA PHE A 172 -7.06 34.15 73.73
C PHE A 172 -7.30 35.55 73.16
N GLU A 173 -6.27 36.13 72.56
CA GLU A 173 -6.36 37.38 71.80
C GLU A 173 -5.90 37.12 70.36
N VAL A 174 -6.69 37.60 69.39
CA VAL A 174 -6.33 37.53 67.97
C VAL A 174 -6.03 38.94 67.49
N PHE A 175 -4.88 39.13 66.86
CA PHE A 175 -4.46 40.39 66.26
C PHE A 175 -4.34 40.27 64.75
N VAL A 176 -4.68 41.35 64.04
CA VAL A 176 -4.44 41.53 62.61
C VAL A 176 -3.57 42.78 62.45
N ASN A 177 -2.38 42.65 61.85
CA ASN A 177 -1.39 43.73 61.72
C ASN A 177 -1.15 44.47 63.04
N ASN A 178 -0.92 43.70 64.12
CA ASN A 178 -0.70 44.18 65.48
C ASN A 178 -1.87 44.96 66.11
N THR A 179 -3.03 45.03 65.44
CA THR A 179 -4.26 45.60 66.01
C THR A 179 -5.13 44.47 66.57
N LEU A 180 -5.60 44.61 67.81
CA LEU A 180 -6.48 43.62 68.43
C LEU A 180 -7.76 43.50 67.59
N TYR A 181 -7.98 42.31 67.03
CA TYR A 181 -9.18 41.99 66.26
C TYR A 181 -10.30 41.61 67.23
N ASN A 182 -10.05 40.66 68.13
CA ASN A 182 -11.01 40.26 69.16
C ASN A 182 -10.36 39.43 70.28
N THR A 183 -11.10 39.28 71.37
CA THR A 183 -10.76 38.43 72.53
C THR A 183 -11.72 37.25 72.61
N TYR A 184 -11.20 36.04 72.86
CA TYR A 184 -11.96 34.79 72.88
C TYR A 184 -11.78 34.05 74.20
N SER A 185 -12.80 33.30 74.63
CA SER A 185 -12.73 32.49 75.86
C SER A 185 -11.68 31.39 75.75
N ASN A 186 -11.20 30.89 76.89
CA ASN A 186 -10.29 29.74 76.98
C ASN A 186 -10.82 28.42 76.38
N THR A 187 -12.09 28.36 75.98
CA THR A 187 -12.72 27.22 75.31
C THR A 187 -12.87 27.40 73.79
N THR A 188 -12.49 28.55 73.24
CA THR A 188 -12.62 28.86 71.82
C THR A 188 -11.29 28.65 71.11
N PHE A 189 -11.27 27.82 70.08
CA PHE A 189 -10.05 27.45 69.32
C PHE A 189 -10.14 27.80 67.83
N THR A 190 -11.13 28.61 67.47
CA THR A 190 -11.44 28.99 66.09
C THR A 190 -11.97 30.42 66.04
N ALA A 191 -11.65 31.15 64.98
CA ALA A 191 -12.22 32.46 64.72
C ALA A 191 -12.41 32.69 63.22
N THR A 192 -13.41 33.47 62.85
CA THR A 192 -13.56 33.98 61.48
C THR A 192 -13.08 35.42 61.45
N ILE A 193 -12.08 35.69 60.61
CA ILE A 193 -11.57 37.03 60.35
C ILE A 193 -12.29 37.58 59.12
N ASP A 194 -12.74 38.82 59.19
CA ASP A 194 -13.26 39.59 58.05
C ASP A 194 -12.47 40.90 57.92
N LEU A 195 -11.71 41.01 56.83
CA LEU A 195 -10.86 42.16 56.54
C LEU A 195 -11.62 43.29 55.81
N GLY A 196 -12.90 43.09 55.51
CA GLY A 196 -13.72 44.05 54.78
C GLY A 196 -13.40 44.12 53.29
N PHE A 197 -13.60 45.31 52.70
CA PHE A 197 -13.36 45.53 51.27
C PHE A 197 -11.87 45.76 50.99
N ILE A 198 -11.32 44.94 50.09
CA ILE A 198 -9.94 45.05 49.61
C ILE A 198 -9.99 45.18 48.08
N PRO A 199 -9.39 46.23 47.49
CA PRO A 199 -9.24 46.33 46.04
C PRO A 199 -8.51 45.12 45.45
N VAL A 200 -8.99 44.63 44.31
CA VAL A 200 -8.63 43.33 43.74
C VAL A 200 -7.15 43.23 43.34
N ASP A 201 -6.47 44.35 43.08
CA ASP A 201 -5.13 44.47 42.52
C ASP A 201 -4.04 44.89 43.52
N GLN A 202 -4.37 44.97 44.81
CA GLN A 202 -3.43 45.46 45.83
C GLN A 202 -2.62 44.38 46.54
N TYR A 203 -3.02 43.11 46.43
CA TYR A 203 -2.35 41.97 47.05
C TYR A 203 -1.87 42.21 48.50
N PRO A 204 -2.73 42.74 49.40
CA PRO A 204 -2.28 43.13 50.72
C PRO A 204 -1.84 41.93 51.54
N TYR A 205 -0.87 42.21 52.39
CA TYR A 205 -0.23 41.24 53.25
C TYR A 205 -0.60 41.50 54.72
N TYR A 206 -1.09 40.46 55.40
CA TYR A 206 -1.55 40.52 56.77
C TYR A 206 -0.75 39.60 57.67
N ASN A 207 -0.36 40.12 58.83
CA ASN A 207 0.08 39.34 59.98
C ASN A 207 -1.15 38.96 60.81
N ILE A 208 -1.38 37.66 60.99
CA ILE A 208 -2.34 37.10 61.92
C ILE A 208 -1.59 36.52 63.12
N THR A 209 -1.77 37.13 64.28
CA THR A 209 -1.17 36.67 65.54
C THR A 209 -2.25 36.13 66.46
N VAL A 210 -2.04 34.94 67.03
CA VAL A 210 -2.87 34.43 68.12
C VAL A 210 -2.03 34.39 69.38
N LYS A 211 -2.49 35.03 70.44
CA LYS A 211 -1.88 35.00 71.78
C LYS A 211 -2.75 34.19 72.73
N ALA A 212 -2.15 33.27 73.47
CA ALA A 212 -2.74 32.68 74.66
C ALA A 212 -2.22 33.42 75.88
N ILE A 213 -3.16 33.97 76.65
CA ILE A 213 -2.88 34.56 77.96
C ILE A 213 -3.23 33.51 79.01
N THR A 214 -2.24 33.10 79.79
CA THR A 214 -2.45 32.13 80.87
C THR A 214 -2.95 32.81 82.14
N THR A 215 -3.48 32.02 83.08
CA THR A 215 -3.98 32.50 84.38
C THR A 215 -2.90 33.20 85.22
N ASP A 216 -1.62 32.93 84.96
CA ASP A 216 -0.46 33.57 85.58
C ASP A 216 0.06 34.81 84.79
N MET A 217 -0.69 35.26 83.78
CA MET A 217 -0.36 36.40 82.89
C MET A 217 0.85 36.17 81.97
N SER A 218 1.31 34.93 81.81
CA SER A 218 2.28 34.60 80.77
C SER A 218 1.65 34.67 79.37
N VAL A 219 2.45 35.05 78.37
CA VAL A 219 2.00 35.20 76.98
C VAL A 219 2.73 34.21 76.10
N TYR A 220 1.95 33.44 75.35
CA TYR A 220 2.43 32.56 74.29
C TYR A 220 1.80 33.02 72.99
N GLU A 221 2.59 33.19 71.92
CA GLU A 221 2.05 33.63 70.63
C GLU A 221 2.54 32.77 69.47
N ASP A 222 1.71 32.67 68.44
CA ASP A 222 2.08 32.15 67.14
C ASP A 222 1.58 33.11 66.05
N ILE A 223 2.35 33.21 64.98
CA ILE A 223 2.15 34.18 63.91
C ILE A 223 2.08 33.46 62.57
N ARG A 224 1.14 33.90 61.73
CA ARG A 224 1.00 33.48 60.35
C ARG A 224 0.87 34.69 59.45
N TRP A 225 1.39 34.56 58.25
CA TRP A 225 1.27 35.57 57.23
C TRP A 225 0.36 35.14 56.11
N LEU A 226 -0.50 36.07 55.71
CA LEU A 226 -1.55 35.85 54.75
C LEU A 226 -1.50 36.93 53.67
N THR A 227 -1.45 36.51 52.40
CA THR A 227 -1.68 37.42 51.27
C THR A 227 -3.09 37.20 50.74
N ILE A 228 -3.83 38.28 50.53
CA ILE A 228 -5.14 38.21 49.87
C ILE A 228 -4.94 38.40 48.37
N ASP A 229 -5.18 37.33 47.61
CA ASP A 229 -5.10 37.32 46.15
C ASP A 229 -6.48 36.99 45.58
N GLN A 230 -7.17 38.01 45.08
CA GLN A 230 -8.51 37.89 44.49
C GLN A 230 -8.47 37.82 42.95
N THR A 231 -7.27 37.81 42.34
CA THR A 231 -7.14 37.80 40.89
C THR A 231 -6.98 36.39 40.35
N PRO A 232 -7.85 35.93 39.44
CA PRO A 232 -7.64 34.67 38.74
C PRO A 232 -6.38 34.70 37.87
N PRO A 233 -5.75 33.53 37.65
CA PRO A 233 -4.63 33.44 36.73
C PRO A 233 -5.07 33.75 35.29
N VAL A 234 -4.17 34.27 34.46
CA VAL A 234 -4.40 34.38 33.01
C VAL A 234 -4.19 33.02 32.38
N VAL A 235 -5.07 32.61 31.46
CA VAL A 235 -4.97 31.35 30.71
C VAL A 235 -5.32 31.63 29.25
N SER A 236 -4.52 31.14 28.31
CA SER A 236 -4.79 31.26 26.87
C SER A 236 -4.17 30.11 26.07
N PHE A 237 -4.79 29.73 24.96
CA PHE A 237 -4.23 28.70 24.08
C PHE A 237 -3.12 29.26 23.19
N ILE A 238 -2.07 28.47 23.01
CA ILE A 238 -1.04 28.67 21.99
C ILE A 238 -1.32 27.72 20.81
N ASN A 239 -1.62 26.45 21.11
CA ASN A 239 -1.96 25.43 20.12
C ASN A 239 -2.98 24.44 20.73
N PRO A 240 -3.98 23.95 19.99
CA PRO A 240 -4.42 24.45 18.69
C PRO A 240 -4.98 25.88 18.76
N ALA A 241 -5.05 26.55 17.60
CA ALA A 241 -5.77 27.80 17.45
C ALA A 241 -7.29 27.55 17.40
N ASN A 242 -8.09 28.55 17.77
CA ASN A 242 -9.55 28.43 17.69
C ASN A 242 -10.01 28.14 16.24
N ASN A 243 -10.95 27.20 16.10
CA ASN A 243 -11.48 26.66 14.85
C ASN A 243 -10.48 25.87 13.97
N SER A 244 -9.36 25.40 14.51
CA SER A 244 -8.44 24.55 13.75
C SER A 244 -9.05 23.18 13.43
N PHE A 245 -8.65 22.62 12.28
CA PHE A 245 -8.88 21.21 11.94
C PHE A 245 -7.79 20.32 12.56
N ILE A 246 -8.20 19.30 13.30
CA ILE A 246 -7.33 18.29 13.88
C ILE A 246 -7.55 16.99 13.12
N LEU A 247 -6.54 16.61 12.33
CA LEU A 247 -6.65 15.52 11.36
C LEU A 247 -5.95 14.24 11.81
N ASP A 248 -5.16 14.32 12.89
CA ASP A 248 -4.35 13.22 13.41
C ASP A 248 -4.53 13.06 14.92
N SER A 249 -4.36 11.83 15.41
CA SER A 249 -4.30 11.50 16.84
C SER A 249 -2.89 10.99 17.19
N PRO A 250 -2.27 11.47 18.27
CA PRO A 250 -2.85 12.33 19.31
C PRO A 250 -2.74 13.85 19.01
N MET A 251 -3.65 14.63 19.60
CA MET A 251 -3.65 16.09 19.52
C MET A 251 -2.63 16.71 20.49
N HIS A 252 -1.82 17.64 20.00
CA HIS A 252 -0.89 18.44 20.81
C HIS A 252 -1.56 19.73 21.28
N VAL A 253 -1.66 19.92 22.60
CA VAL A 253 -2.24 21.11 23.23
C VAL A 253 -1.15 21.87 23.96
N GLU A 254 -1.04 23.17 23.72
CA GLU A 254 -0.08 24.08 24.33
C GLU A 254 -0.83 25.34 24.77
N TRP A 255 -0.50 25.84 25.95
CA TRP A 255 -1.14 27.02 26.51
C TRP A 255 -0.14 27.91 27.24
N PHE A 256 -0.49 29.18 27.34
CA PHE A 256 0.15 30.12 28.23
C PHE A 256 -0.70 30.28 29.48
N SER A 257 -0.04 30.35 30.63
CA SER A 257 -0.67 30.78 31.86
C SER A 257 0.31 31.55 32.72
N ASN A 258 -0.21 32.55 33.43
CA ASN A 258 0.56 33.34 34.39
C ASN A 258 -0.36 33.77 35.52
N ASP A 259 0.21 33.88 36.72
CA ASP A 259 -0.45 34.47 37.87
C ASP A 259 0.48 35.54 38.47
N ALA A 260 -0.09 36.69 38.83
CA ALA A 260 0.70 37.86 39.23
C ALA A 260 1.06 37.86 40.73
N CYS A 261 0.38 37.09 41.57
CA CYS A 261 0.52 37.16 43.02
C CYS A 261 0.79 35.80 43.65
N SER A 262 -0.20 34.91 43.76
CA SER A 262 -0.06 33.64 44.47
C SER A 262 0.68 32.57 43.67
N GLY A 263 0.81 32.74 42.36
CA GLY A 263 1.43 31.76 41.47
C GLY A 263 0.47 30.65 41.07
N LEU A 264 0.87 29.81 40.12
CA LEU A 264 0.02 28.76 39.57
C LEU A 264 0.05 27.50 40.45
N ALA A 265 -1.11 26.91 40.73
CA ALA A 265 -1.24 25.65 41.46
C ALA A 265 -1.44 24.45 40.53
N SER A 266 -2.45 24.50 39.66
CA SER A 266 -2.78 23.36 38.78
C SER A 266 -3.61 23.75 37.57
N PHE A 267 -3.77 22.80 36.65
CA PHE A 267 -4.58 22.89 35.46
C PHE A 267 -5.56 21.73 35.36
N ARG A 268 -6.74 21.99 34.80
CA ARG A 268 -7.67 20.94 34.33
C ARG A 268 -8.00 21.15 32.86
N ILE A 269 -7.72 20.16 32.03
CA ILE A 269 -8.01 20.15 30.60
C ILE A 269 -9.25 19.30 30.38
N ASN A 270 -10.26 19.86 29.71
CA ASN A 270 -11.47 19.17 29.31
C ASN A 270 -11.56 19.12 27.79
N PHE A 271 -11.79 17.93 27.24
CA PHE A 271 -12.01 17.72 25.81
C PHE A 271 -13.06 16.62 25.59
N GLY A 272 -14.28 17.00 25.19
CA GLY A 272 -15.41 16.05 25.11
C GLY A 272 -15.61 15.28 26.43
N SER A 273 -15.42 13.96 26.41
CA SER A 273 -15.49 13.11 27.62
C SER A 273 -14.18 13.05 28.42
N ILE A 274 -13.06 13.51 27.87
CA ILE A 274 -11.73 13.47 28.49
C ILE A 274 -11.59 14.62 29.50
N LYS A 275 -11.08 14.30 30.70
CA LYS A 275 -10.70 15.26 31.74
C LYS A 275 -9.32 14.90 32.29
N ILE A 276 -8.38 15.83 32.24
CA ILE A 276 -7.00 15.64 32.68
C ILE A 276 -6.67 16.71 33.71
N ASN A 277 -6.22 16.31 34.89
CA ASN A 277 -5.63 17.21 35.88
C ASN A 277 -4.10 17.21 35.73
N ARG A 278 -3.47 18.35 35.96
CA ARG A 278 -2.03 18.53 35.83
C ARG A 278 -1.52 19.57 36.83
N ASP A 279 -0.36 19.34 37.42
CA ASP A 279 0.32 20.35 38.23
C ASP A 279 0.87 21.50 37.37
N ALA A 280 1.12 22.64 38.00
CA ALA A 280 1.62 23.86 37.34
C ALA A 280 3.12 23.83 36.93
N ASN A 281 3.69 22.64 36.70
CA ASN A 281 5.09 22.48 36.30
C ASN A 281 5.25 22.66 34.77
N PRO A 282 6.14 23.57 34.31
CA PRO A 282 6.50 23.71 32.91
C PRO A 282 7.09 22.41 32.33
N PRO A 283 6.95 22.16 31.00
CA PRO A 283 6.31 23.01 29.99
C PRO A 283 4.78 22.90 29.96
N PHE A 284 4.06 23.98 29.68
CA PHE A 284 2.59 24.03 29.60
C PHE A 284 2.05 23.44 28.30
N SER A 285 2.26 22.14 28.13
CA SER A 285 1.82 21.38 26.95
C SER A 285 1.41 19.94 27.28
N ARG A 286 0.40 19.41 26.58
CA ARG A 286 -0.13 18.06 26.79
C ARG A 286 -0.50 17.41 25.47
N ILE A 287 -0.22 16.12 25.38
CA ILE A 287 -0.69 15.26 24.29
C ILE A 287 -1.99 14.58 24.74
N ILE A 288 -3.03 14.65 23.92
CA ILE A 288 -4.36 14.08 24.19
C ILE A 288 -4.68 13.08 23.09
N ASP A 289 -4.89 11.81 23.46
CA ASP A 289 -5.44 10.83 22.53
C ASP A 289 -6.90 11.15 22.24
N ILE A 290 -7.19 11.44 20.98
CA ILE A 290 -8.52 11.82 20.48
C ILE A 290 -9.07 10.74 19.53
N THR A 291 -8.55 9.52 19.62
CA THR A 291 -9.06 8.39 18.85
C THR A 291 -10.55 8.17 19.18
N GLY A 292 -11.38 8.07 18.14
CA GLY A 292 -12.83 7.90 18.27
C GLY A 292 -13.63 9.20 18.47
N PHE A 293 -12.97 10.36 18.53
CA PHE A 293 -13.64 11.66 18.45
C PHE A 293 -13.81 12.05 16.98
N ASN A 294 -14.99 12.55 16.61
CA ASN A 294 -15.28 13.04 15.27
C ASN A 294 -16.32 14.15 15.31
N GLY A 295 -16.11 15.22 14.56
CA GLY A 295 -16.94 16.43 14.59
C GLY A 295 -16.31 17.57 15.40
N PHE A 296 -17.13 18.54 15.82
CA PHE A 296 -16.65 19.71 16.57
C PHE A 296 -16.68 19.48 18.08
N TYR A 297 -15.65 19.94 18.78
CA TYR A 297 -15.52 19.79 20.22
C TYR A 297 -14.99 21.07 20.86
N GLU A 298 -15.49 21.38 22.06
CA GLU A 298 -14.90 22.39 22.93
C GLU A 298 -13.68 21.80 23.65
N LEU A 299 -12.55 22.52 23.56
CA LEU A 299 -11.36 22.28 24.36
C LEU A 299 -11.26 23.41 25.39
N ILE A 300 -11.33 23.06 26.67
CA ILE A 300 -11.32 24.01 27.78
C ILE A 300 -10.12 23.72 28.68
N ILE A 301 -9.32 24.74 28.98
CA ILE A 301 -8.27 24.66 30.00
C ILE A 301 -8.68 25.55 31.16
N PHE A 302 -8.84 24.96 32.33
CA PHE A 302 -8.97 25.66 33.60
C PHE A 302 -7.59 25.83 34.24
N GLY A 303 -7.26 27.06 34.64
CA GLY A 303 -6.08 27.36 35.47
C GLY A 303 -6.52 27.70 36.88
N TYR A 304 -5.78 27.19 37.86
CA TYR A 304 -5.97 27.43 39.28
C TYR A 304 -4.68 27.99 39.86
N ASP A 305 -4.78 29.04 40.67
CA ASP A 305 -3.65 29.59 41.42
C ASP A 305 -3.56 29.00 42.84
N ILE A 306 -2.57 29.41 43.63
CA ILE A 306 -2.35 28.90 44.99
C ILE A 306 -3.39 29.48 45.97
N ALA A 307 -3.94 30.67 45.70
CA ALA A 307 -5.00 31.28 46.51
C ALA A 307 -6.39 30.61 46.34
N GLY A 308 -6.56 29.82 45.28
CA GLY A 308 -7.78 29.11 44.92
C GLY A 308 -8.66 29.84 43.89
N ASN A 309 -8.18 30.92 43.26
CA ASN A 309 -8.87 31.52 42.13
C ASN A 309 -8.80 30.60 40.90
N LYS A 310 -9.75 30.80 40.00
CA LYS A 310 -9.94 29.96 38.83
C LYS A 310 -10.25 30.80 37.60
N ALA A 311 -9.51 30.56 36.53
CA ALA A 311 -9.81 31.07 35.20
C ALA A 311 -9.93 29.93 34.19
N ASN A 312 -10.44 30.23 33.00
CA ASN A 312 -10.41 29.29 31.89
C ASN A 312 -10.22 29.98 30.54
N ALA A 313 -9.68 29.21 29.60
CA ALA A 313 -9.73 29.50 28.18
C ALA A 313 -10.52 28.39 27.48
N THR A 314 -11.31 28.75 26.48
CA THR A 314 -12.11 27.83 25.66
C THR A 314 -11.85 28.10 24.19
N ILE A 315 -11.61 27.05 23.42
CA ILE A 315 -11.60 27.08 21.96
C ILE A 315 -12.45 25.95 21.39
N ILE A 316 -12.87 26.10 20.14
CA ILE A 316 -13.54 25.06 19.36
C ILE A 316 -12.49 24.45 18.42
N VAL A 317 -12.48 23.13 18.32
CA VAL A 317 -11.65 22.40 17.34
C VAL A 317 -12.52 21.43 16.56
N TRP A 318 -12.16 21.20 15.30
CA TRP A 318 -12.84 20.29 14.39
C TRP A 318 -12.01 19.03 14.22
N VAL A 319 -12.46 17.90 14.77
CA VAL A 319 -11.74 16.64 14.70
C VAL A 319 -12.29 15.81 13.54
N SER A 320 -11.41 15.37 12.64
CA SER A 320 -11.74 14.33 11.66
C SER A 320 -10.50 13.53 11.29
N LEU A 321 -10.44 12.31 11.83
CA LEU A 321 -9.30 11.41 11.65
C LEU A 321 -9.38 10.61 10.32
N TYR A 322 -10.46 10.74 9.58
CA TYR A 322 -10.70 9.99 8.34
C TYR A 322 -10.99 10.93 7.18
N SER A 323 -10.42 10.66 6.01
CA SER A 323 -10.74 11.34 4.75
C SER A 323 -12.21 11.07 4.35
N PRO A 324 -12.83 11.94 3.52
CA PRO A 324 -14.19 11.70 3.04
C PRO A 324 -14.29 10.34 2.33
N ILE A 325 -15.42 9.66 2.42
CA ILE A 325 -15.64 8.38 1.73
C ILE A 325 -16.80 8.51 0.75
N PHE A 326 -16.78 7.71 -0.30
CA PHE A 326 -17.90 7.56 -1.20
C PHE A 326 -18.04 6.14 -1.70
N SER A 327 -19.25 5.78 -2.09
CA SER A 327 -19.59 4.54 -2.78
C SER A 327 -20.45 4.85 -4.00
N THR A 328 -20.40 3.99 -5.00
CA THR A 328 -21.18 4.14 -6.23
C THR A 328 -21.67 2.79 -6.75
N THR A 329 -22.76 2.80 -7.53
CA THR A 329 -23.25 1.63 -8.26
C THR A 329 -22.53 1.42 -9.60
N LEU A 330 -21.66 2.34 -10.00
CA LEU A 330 -20.89 2.26 -11.24
C LEU A 330 -19.83 1.14 -11.14
N ALA A 331 -19.78 0.24 -12.12
CA ALA A 331 -18.74 -0.80 -12.20
C ALA A 331 -17.45 -0.24 -12.81
N SER A 332 -16.36 -1.03 -12.73
CA SER A 332 -15.11 -0.74 -13.44
C SER A 332 -14.47 -2.07 -13.88
N PRO A 333 -14.41 -2.38 -15.19
CA PRO A 333 -14.96 -1.59 -16.29
C PRO A 333 -16.51 -1.62 -16.32
N GLU A 334 -17.13 -0.51 -16.72
CA GLU A 334 -18.55 -0.42 -17.07
C GLU A 334 -18.69 -0.48 -18.60
N TYR A 335 -19.49 -1.41 -19.14
CA TYR A 335 -19.78 -1.51 -20.57
C TYR A 335 -21.15 -0.90 -20.86
N SER A 336 -21.23 -0.02 -21.86
CA SER A 336 -22.50 0.60 -22.25
C SER A 336 -22.61 0.81 -23.74
N ASN A 337 -23.81 0.63 -24.29
CA ASN A 337 -24.11 0.91 -25.69
C ASN A 337 -24.28 2.38 -26.04
N SER A 338 -24.14 3.27 -25.05
CA SER A 338 -24.16 4.71 -25.26
C SER A 338 -23.41 5.41 -24.14
N GLY A 339 -23.02 6.66 -24.34
CA GLY A 339 -22.48 7.48 -23.24
C GLY A 339 -23.54 7.94 -22.24
N ASN A 340 -24.77 7.41 -22.29
CA ASN A 340 -25.84 7.77 -21.36
C ASN A 340 -25.88 6.78 -20.19
N ILE A 341 -24.98 6.96 -19.23
CA ILE A 341 -24.86 6.09 -18.05
C ILE A 341 -25.47 6.81 -16.83
N THR A 342 -26.32 6.10 -16.09
CA THR A 342 -26.91 6.56 -14.83
C THR A 342 -26.39 5.73 -13.66
N PHE A 343 -25.86 6.38 -12.63
CA PHE A 343 -25.39 5.70 -11.42
C PHE A 343 -25.71 6.48 -10.15
N ASN A 344 -25.82 5.76 -9.04
CA ASN A 344 -25.97 6.35 -7.72
C ASN A 344 -24.57 6.64 -7.14
N LEU A 345 -24.42 7.81 -6.53
CA LEU A 345 -23.24 8.22 -5.78
C LEU A 345 -23.67 8.58 -4.35
N GLU A 346 -23.17 7.81 -3.38
CA GLU A 346 -23.36 8.08 -1.96
C GLU A 346 -22.03 8.60 -1.38
N VAL A 347 -22.08 9.78 -0.76
CA VAL A 347 -20.90 10.48 -0.23
C VAL A 347 -21.08 10.75 1.25
N SER A 348 -20.04 10.55 2.06
CA SER A 348 -20.11 10.78 3.51
C SER A 348 -18.77 11.27 4.07
N ASP A 349 -18.83 12.33 4.87
CA ASP A 349 -17.78 12.73 5.80
C ASP A 349 -18.46 13.17 7.10
N PRO A 350 -18.60 12.26 8.09
CA PRO A 350 -19.29 12.58 9.33
C PRO A 350 -18.51 13.57 10.22
N GLY A 351 -17.24 13.88 9.90
CA GLY A 351 -16.38 14.71 10.71
C GLY A 351 -16.40 16.19 10.32
N LEU A 352 -15.88 16.49 9.14
CA LEU A 352 -15.78 17.87 8.65
C LEU A 352 -16.91 18.25 7.69
N GLY A 353 -17.63 17.25 7.20
CA GLY A 353 -18.56 17.41 6.10
C GLY A 353 -17.89 17.65 4.76
N ILE A 354 -18.70 17.59 3.72
CA ILE A 354 -18.24 17.70 2.34
C ILE A 354 -18.08 19.17 1.95
N LYS A 355 -16.97 19.49 1.28
CA LYS A 355 -16.72 20.80 0.66
C LYS A 355 -17.22 20.78 -0.78
N SER A 356 -16.79 19.82 -1.59
CA SER A 356 -17.23 19.72 -2.97
C SER A 356 -17.22 18.28 -3.50
N ILE A 357 -18.05 18.05 -4.52
CA ILE A 357 -18.11 16.83 -5.32
C ILE A 357 -17.81 17.24 -6.77
N THR A 358 -16.85 16.58 -7.40
CA THR A 358 -16.51 16.82 -8.81
C THR A 358 -16.39 15.49 -9.55
N ILE A 359 -17.01 15.40 -10.72
CA ILE A 359 -16.93 14.22 -11.61
C ILE A 359 -16.42 14.70 -12.97
N ILE A 360 -15.34 14.07 -13.44
CA ILE A 360 -14.64 14.45 -14.67
C ILE A 360 -14.61 13.23 -15.61
N ALA A 361 -14.99 13.41 -16.86
CA ALA A 361 -14.78 12.43 -17.93
C ALA A 361 -13.52 12.76 -18.73
N ASP A 362 -12.80 11.72 -19.11
CA ASP A 362 -11.60 11.75 -19.95
C ASP A 362 -10.58 12.80 -19.51
N ASP A 363 -10.41 12.93 -18.19
CA ASP A 363 -9.55 13.89 -17.49
C ASP A 363 -9.73 15.38 -17.89
N THR A 364 -10.76 15.72 -18.66
CA THR A 364 -10.88 17.02 -19.32
C THR A 364 -12.25 17.66 -19.12
N ASN A 365 -13.32 16.88 -19.14
CA ASN A 365 -14.68 17.43 -19.11
C ASN A 365 -15.35 17.25 -17.75
N VAL A 366 -15.77 18.35 -17.11
CA VAL A 366 -16.47 18.31 -15.82
C VAL A 366 -17.96 18.03 -16.06
N ILE A 367 -18.41 16.84 -15.69
CA ILE A 367 -19.80 16.38 -15.86
C ILE A 367 -20.69 16.87 -14.72
N TYR A 368 -20.15 16.82 -13.51
CA TYR A 368 -20.89 17.19 -12.31
C TYR A 368 -19.97 17.96 -11.37
N GLU A 369 -20.46 19.08 -10.87
CA GLU A 369 -19.80 19.85 -9.83
C GLU A 369 -20.84 20.39 -8.84
N GLU A 370 -20.61 20.15 -7.56
CA GLU A 370 -21.41 20.71 -6.47
C GLU A 370 -20.47 21.22 -5.38
N ASP A 371 -20.53 22.52 -5.09
CA ASP A 371 -19.80 23.16 -4.00
C ASP A 371 -20.76 23.53 -2.87
N PHE A 372 -20.46 23.03 -1.66
CA PHE A 372 -21.24 23.27 -0.46
C PHE A 372 -20.76 24.51 0.32
N GLY A 373 -19.75 25.24 -0.16
CA GLY A 373 -19.31 26.53 0.36
C GLY A 373 -18.97 26.48 1.85
N THR A 374 -19.75 27.17 2.69
CA THR A 374 -19.59 27.17 4.16
C THR A 374 -20.54 26.21 4.89
N ALA A 375 -21.46 25.54 4.19
CA ALA A 375 -22.40 24.60 4.81
C ALA A 375 -21.67 23.33 5.26
N TYR A 376 -21.95 22.88 6.49
CA TYR A 376 -21.46 21.61 7.03
C TYR A 376 -22.48 20.52 6.70
N VAL A 377 -22.26 19.79 5.61
CA VAL A 377 -23.08 18.63 5.27
C VAL A 377 -22.43 17.39 5.86
N ILE A 378 -22.88 17.02 7.06
CA ILE A 378 -22.37 15.88 7.84
C ILE A 378 -23.23 14.62 7.71
N THR A 379 -24.38 14.72 7.06
CA THR A 379 -25.21 13.57 6.71
C THR A 379 -24.78 12.97 5.38
N PRO A 380 -24.88 11.64 5.18
CA PRO A 380 -24.65 11.03 3.88
C PRO A 380 -25.49 11.70 2.79
N ILE A 381 -24.86 11.97 1.65
CA ILE A 381 -25.44 12.63 0.49
C ILE A 381 -25.62 11.57 -0.59
N LEU A 382 -26.85 11.36 -1.04
CA LEU A 382 -27.15 10.55 -2.22
C LEU A 382 -27.37 11.46 -3.43
N ARG A 383 -26.69 11.16 -4.53
CA ARG A 383 -26.89 11.80 -5.84
C ARG A 383 -27.10 10.74 -6.91
N ILE A 384 -27.99 11.03 -7.85
CA ILE A 384 -28.15 10.26 -9.09
C ILE A 384 -27.43 11.06 -10.17
N ILE A 385 -26.35 10.49 -10.69
CA ILE A 385 -25.53 11.12 -11.72
C ILE A 385 -25.92 10.54 -13.07
N ASN A 386 -26.07 11.41 -14.06
CA ASN A 386 -26.30 11.03 -15.44
C ASN A 386 -25.15 11.60 -16.28
N THR A 387 -24.60 10.75 -17.13
CA THR A 387 -23.68 11.15 -18.20
C THR A 387 -24.41 11.19 -19.53
N PHE A 388 -23.84 11.87 -20.51
CA PHE A 388 -24.32 11.92 -21.88
C PHE A 388 -23.21 11.59 -22.88
N SER A 389 -23.60 11.21 -24.10
CA SER A 389 -22.64 10.86 -25.16
C SER A 389 -21.65 11.97 -25.53
N TRP A 390 -21.99 13.24 -25.34
CA TRP A 390 -21.06 14.37 -25.57
C TRP A 390 -20.15 14.68 -24.38
N ASP A 391 -20.35 14.01 -23.25
CA ASP A 391 -19.49 14.20 -22.08
C ASP A 391 -18.12 13.55 -22.27
N PHE A 392 -18.05 12.57 -23.16
CA PHE A 392 -16.91 11.75 -23.49
C PHE A 392 -16.27 12.19 -24.83
N ILE A 393 -14.97 11.94 -24.98
CA ILE A 393 -14.22 12.27 -26.20
C ILE A 393 -14.73 11.43 -27.38
N ALA A 394 -15.18 12.07 -28.46
CA ALA A 394 -15.70 11.33 -29.61
C ALA A 394 -14.63 10.46 -30.31
N GLY A 395 -15.03 9.26 -30.75
CA GLY A 395 -14.23 8.41 -31.63
C GLY A 395 -13.25 7.47 -30.94
N ILE A 396 -13.32 7.36 -29.61
CA ILE A 396 -12.67 6.32 -28.82
C ILE A 396 -13.75 5.54 -28.07
N ASP A 397 -13.49 4.26 -27.79
CA ASP A 397 -14.44 3.42 -27.04
C ASP A 397 -14.10 3.41 -25.54
N ASN A 398 -12.82 3.58 -25.20
CA ASN A 398 -12.33 3.52 -23.83
C ASN A 398 -12.24 4.93 -23.24
N HIS A 399 -12.93 5.12 -22.13
CA HIS A 399 -13.06 6.38 -21.41
C HIS A 399 -12.71 6.21 -19.94
N ASN A 400 -12.44 7.32 -19.29
CA ASN A 400 -12.30 7.34 -17.85
C ASN A 400 -13.32 8.28 -17.20
N LEU A 401 -13.79 7.90 -16.01
CA LEU A 401 -14.67 8.72 -15.19
C LEU A 401 -14.07 8.86 -13.80
N THR A 402 -13.55 10.04 -13.47
CA THR A 402 -12.95 10.33 -12.18
C THR A 402 -13.94 11.01 -11.25
N ILE A 403 -14.24 10.36 -10.13
CA ILE A 403 -15.02 10.94 -9.02
C ILE A 403 -14.03 11.47 -7.97
N SER A 404 -14.18 12.73 -7.60
CA SER A 404 -13.32 13.43 -6.62
C SER A 404 -14.18 14.12 -5.58
N ILE A 405 -14.00 13.75 -4.31
CA ILE A 405 -14.71 14.32 -3.16
C ILE A 405 -13.72 15.06 -2.29
N MET A 406 -13.99 16.33 -1.98
CA MET A 406 -13.15 17.15 -1.12
C MET A 406 -13.88 17.47 0.18
N ASP A 407 -13.20 17.36 1.32
CA ASP A 407 -13.71 17.82 2.63
C ASP A 407 -13.32 19.28 2.94
N LYS A 408 -13.80 19.82 4.06
CA LYS A 408 -13.49 21.21 4.46
C LYS A 408 -12.03 21.43 4.86
N ALA A 409 -11.28 20.37 5.19
CA ALA A 409 -9.83 20.45 5.40
C ALA A 409 -9.03 20.32 4.08
N ASN A 410 -9.71 20.26 2.93
CA ASN A 410 -9.15 20.04 1.61
C ASN A 410 -8.46 18.67 1.43
N ARG A 411 -8.82 17.66 2.23
CA ARG A 411 -8.47 16.28 1.92
C ARG A 411 -9.38 15.79 0.81
N VAL A 412 -8.80 15.01 -0.11
CA VAL A 412 -9.50 14.54 -1.31
C VAL A 412 -9.51 13.02 -1.33
N SER A 413 -10.69 12.45 -1.55
CA SER A 413 -10.86 11.05 -1.92
C SER A 413 -11.25 10.97 -3.38
N ARG A 414 -10.48 10.20 -4.14
CA ARG A 414 -10.62 10.10 -5.60
C ARG A 414 -10.59 8.64 -6.03
N ASN A 415 -11.45 8.30 -6.98
CA ASN A 415 -11.37 7.04 -7.71
C ASN A 415 -11.68 7.28 -9.19
N THR A 416 -11.06 6.51 -10.07
CA THR A 416 -11.28 6.56 -11.52
C THR A 416 -11.86 5.23 -11.97
N PHE A 417 -12.94 5.30 -12.74
CA PHE A 417 -13.65 4.15 -13.27
C PHE A 417 -13.41 4.07 -14.78
N ASP A 418 -13.11 2.87 -15.27
CA ASP A 418 -12.97 2.61 -16.70
C ASP A 418 -14.37 2.44 -17.32
N ILE A 419 -14.66 3.20 -18.37
CA ILE A 419 -15.93 3.13 -19.09
C ILE A 419 -15.63 2.70 -20.53
N ILE A 420 -16.35 1.69 -21.02
CA ILE A 420 -16.26 1.22 -22.41
C ILE A 420 -17.59 1.52 -23.10
N ILE A 421 -17.59 2.49 -24.01
CA ILE A 421 -18.73 2.83 -24.84
C ILE A 421 -18.61 2.03 -26.14
N ASP A 422 -19.36 0.95 -26.24
CA ASP A 422 -19.39 0.09 -27.42
C ASP A 422 -20.75 0.17 -28.10
N THR A 423 -20.80 0.80 -29.27
CA THR A 423 -22.05 1.03 -30.02
C THR A 423 -22.29 0.00 -31.12
N VAL A 424 -21.42 -1.01 -31.24
CA VAL A 424 -21.43 -1.96 -32.35
C VAL A 424 -22.11 -3.24 -31.90
N SER A 425 -23.20 -3.64 -32.57
CA SER A 425 -23.80 -4.95 -32.31
C SER A 425 -22.90 -6.09 -32.78
N PRO A 426 -22.88 -7.23 -32.05
CA PRO A 426 -22.17 -8.43 -32.48
C PRO A 426 -22.71 -8.99 -33.81
N VAL A 427 -21.86 -9.64 -34.60
CA VAL A 427 -22.22 -10.17 -35.93
C VAL A 427 -21.67 -11.57 -36.16
N PHE A 428 -22.29 -12.35 -37.05
CA PHE A 428 -21.72 -13.64 -37.43
C PHE A 428 -20.36 -13.49 -38.12
N TYR A 429 -19.42 -14.35 -37.73
CA TYR A 429 -18.20 -14.57 -38.49
C TYR A 429 -18.45 -15.41 -39.75
N GLN A 430 -19.34 -16.39 -39.65
CA GLN A 430 -19.75 -17.27 -40.74
C GLN A 430 -21.15 -17.84 -40.49
N ALA A 431 -21.74 -18.43 -41.52
CA ALA A 431 -23.03 -19.13 -41.42
C ALA A 431 -23.02 -20.22 -40.33
N PRO A 432 -24.13 -20.44 -39.60
CA PRO A 432 -24.24 -21.46 -38.56
C PRO A 432 -23.96 -22.86 -39.14
N ILE A 433 -23.36 -23.74 -38.34
CA ILE A 433 -23.03 -25.11 -38.72
C ILE A 433 -23.95 -26.08 -37.98
N ILE A 434 -24.55 -27.04 -38.68
CA ILE A 434 -25.29 -28.16 -38.08
C ILE A 434 -24.64 -29.47 -38.55
N ASP A 435 -24.13 -30.29 -37.61
CA ASP A 435 -23.47 -31.59 -37.85
C ASP A 435 -22.52 -31.58 -39.07
N ASP A 436 -21.57 -30.65 -39.06
CA ASP A 436 -20.54 -30.43 -40.08
C ASP A 436 -20.96 -29.71 -41.38
N ASN A 437 -22.23 -29.29 -41.52
CA ASN A 437 -22.71 -28.57 -42.70
C ASN A 437 -23.05 -27.09 -42.43
N PHE A 438 -22.58 -26.20 -43.31
CA PHE A 438 -22.98 -24.78 -43.30
C PHE A 438 -24.46 -24.61 -43.68
N PHE A 439 -25.20 -23.92 -42.82
CA PHE A 439 -26.61 -23.60 -42.99
C PHE A 439 -26.78 -22.21 -43.57
N ASN A 440 -27.17 -22.13 -44.84
CA ASN A 440 -27.44 -20.86 -45.52
C ASN A 440 -28.94 -20.49 -45.37
N THR A 441 -29.32 -19.29 -45.81
CA THR A 441 -30.69 -18.76 -45.70
C THR A 441 -31.75 -19.47 -46.55
N VAL A 442 -31.36 -20.45 -47.38
CA VAL A 442 -32.30 -21.27 -48.18
C VAL A 442 -32.69 -22.52 -47.37
N PRO A 443 -33.99 -22.82 -47.18
CA PRO A 443 -34.43 -23.97 -46.41
C PRO A 443 -33.82 -25.27 -46.91
N ARG A 444 -33.03 -25.94 -46.06
CA ARG A 444 -32.51 -27.29 -46.32
C ARG A 444 -33.35 -28.34 -45.61
N ASN A 445 -33.45 -29.52 -46.20
CA ASN A 445 -34.10 -30.66 -45.57
C ASN A 445 -33.13 -31.33 -44.59
N ILE A 446 -33.53 -31.45 -43.32
CA ILE A 446 -32.90 -32.32 -42.32
C ILE A 446 -33.76 -33.57 -42.19
N VAL A 447 -33.15 -34.74 -42.29
CA VAL A 447 -33.87 -36.02 -42.22
C VAL A 447 -34.02 -36.42 -40.74
N GLN A 448 -35.26 -36.72 -40.34
CA GLN A 448 -35.58 -37.32 -39.06
C GLN A 448 -35.66 -38.85 -39.23
N TYR A 449 -34.84 -39.55 -38.48
CA TYR A 449 -34.72 -41.01 -38.42
C TYR A 449 -35.64 -41.58 -37.33
N ASP A 450 -36.17 -42.78 -37.51
CA ASP A 450 -37.10 -43.39 -36.53
C ASP A 450 -36.38 -43.97 -35.27
N ASP A 451 -35.04 -44.09 -35.31
CA ASP A 451 -34.23 -44.68 -34.24
C ASP A 451 -33.89 -43.67 -33.11
N VAL A 452 -34.18 -44.04 -31.86
CA VAL A 452 -33.95 -43.18 -30.67
C VAL A 452 -32.47 -42.81 -30.52
N GLY A 453 -32.18 -41.51 -30.46
CA GLY A 453 -30.81 -40.98 -30.28
C GLY A 453 -30.03 -40.76 -31.57
N THR A 454 -30.63 -41.04 -32.74
CA THR A 454 -30.02 -40.76 -34.05
C THR A 454 -30.34 -39.35 -34.58
N ASN A 455 -31.30 -38.64 -33.99
CA ASN A 455 -31.63 -37.25 -34.32
C ASN A 455 -31.00 -36.24 -33.34
N ASN A 456 -29.82 -36.55 -32.80
CA ASN A 456 -29.06 -35.60 -31.99
C ASN A 456 -28.20 -34.74 -32.91
N HIS A 457 -28.45 -33.44 -32.90
CA HIS A 457 -27.78 -32.47 -33.75
C HIS A 457 -26.97 -31.49 -32.88
N THR A 458 -25.79 -31.11 -33.36
CA THR A 458 -24.97 -30.04 -32.77
C THR A 458 -24.99 -28.82 -33.68
N ILE A 459 -25.46 -27.70 -33.15
CA ILE A 459 -25.49 -26.41 -33.83
C ILE A 459 -24.34 -25.55 -33.30
N SER A 460 -23.42 -25.16 -34.16
CA SER A 460 -22.28 -24.31 -33.83
C SER A 460 -22.39 -22.95 -34.53
N VAL A 461 -22.24 -21.87 -33.77
CA VAL A 461 -22.18 -20.49 -34.28
C VAL A 461 -20.83 -19.86 -33.94
N TYR A 462 -20.37 -18.97 -34.82
CA TYR A 462 -19.13 -18.22 -34.65
C TYR A 462 -19.48 -16.74 -34.76
N ILE A 463 -19.22 -15.96 -33.71
CA ILE A 463 -19.68 -14.58 -33.58
C ILE A 463 -18.47 -13.67 -33.42
N ILE A 464 -18.39 -12.61 -34.23
CA ILE A 464 -17.38 -11.56 -34.09
C ILE A 464 -17.86 -10.55 -33.05
N GLU A 465 -17.04 -10.31 -32.03
CA GLU A 465 -17.25 -9.27 -31.03
C GLU A 465 -15.89 -8.82 -30.45
N LYS A 466 -15.70 -7.52 -30.23
CA LYS A 466 -14.45 -6.93 -29.75
C LYS A 466 -14.27 -7.08 -28.23
N TYR A 467 -15.35 -6.91 -27.45
CA TYR A 467 -15.27 -6.82 -25.98
C TYR A 467 -15.77 -8.06 -25.24
N GLY A 468 -16.62 -8.86 -25.90
CA GLY A 468 -17.13 -10.12 -25.40
C GLY A 468 -18.67 -10.18 -25.39
N LEU A 469 -19.19 -11.39 -25.19
CA LEU A 469 -20.62 -11.69 -25.26
C LEU A 469 -21.20 -11.99 -23.88
N THR A 470 -22.34 -11.37 -23.56
CA THR A 470 -23.15 -11.68 -22.38
C THR A 470 -23.91 -12.98 -22.58
N SER A 471 -24.59 -13.13 -23.72
CA SER A 471 -25.39 -14.31 -24.02
C SER A 471 -25.52 -14.58 -25.51
N VAL A 472 -25.76 -15.85 -25.83
CA VAL A 472 -26.08 -16.33 -27.17
C VAL A 472 -27.25 -17.29 -27.04
N GLU A 473 -28.38 -16.92 -27.63
CA GLU A 473 -29.63 -17.67 -27.55
C GLU A 473 -30.05 -18.12 -28.94
N ALA A 474 -30.55 -19.36 -29.04
CA ALA A 474 -31.15 -19.91 -30.25
C ALA A 474 -32.63 -20.23 -29.97
N ARG A 475 -33.55 -19.54 -30.64
CA ARG A 475 -34.99 -19.81 -30.57
C ARG A 475 -35.44 -20.61 -31.77
N LEU A 476 -35.96 -21.81 -31.53
CA LEU A 476 -36.46 -22.72 -32.54
C LEU A 476 -38.00 -22.68 -32.57
N ILE A 477 -38.56 -22.31 -33.72
CA ILE A 477 -39.99 -22.14 -33.95
C ILE A 477 -40.44 -23.06 -35.09
N GLY A 478 -41.47 -23.86 -34.89
CA GLY A 478 -42.03 -24.76 -35.90
C GLY A 478 -43.41 -25.29 -35.53
N PRO A 479 -43.95 -26.29 -36.24
CA PRO A 479 -45.32 -26.74 -36.01
C PRO A 479 -45.48 -27.32 -34.60
N GLY A 480 -46.24 -26.61 -33.74
CA GLY A 480 -46.47 -26.99 -32.35
C GLY A 480 -45.25 -26.85 -31.42
N PHE A 481 -44.17 -26.19 -31.86
CA PHE A 481 -42.92 -26.06 -31.11
C PHE A 481 -42.40 -24.63 -31.14
N ASP A 482 -42.12 -24.05 -29.98
CA ASP A 482 -41.49 -22.73 -29.81
C ASP A 482 -40.71 -22.75 -28.50
N GLN A 483 -39.38 -22.84 -28.61
CA GLN A 483 -38.48 -22.89 -27.44
C GLN A 483 -37.22 -22.05 -27.68
N VAL A 484 -36.72 -21.44 -26.61
CA VAL A 484 -35.45 -20.72 -26.58
C VAL A 484 -34.43 -21.59 -25.86
N PHE A 485 -33.25 -21.70 -26.45
CA PHE A 485 -32.11 -22.45 -25.92
C PHE A 485 -30.93 -21.50 -25.71
N GLU A 486 -30.32 -21.53 -24.52
CA GLU A 486 -29.03 -20.90 -24.30
C GLU A 486 -27.93 -21.77 -24.91
N MET A 487 -27.04 -21.16 -25.69
CA MET A 487 -25.90 -21.85 -26.29
C MET A 487 -24.69 -21.85 -25.33
N THR A 488 -23.87 -22.89 -25.40
CA THR A 488 -22.68 -23.02 -24.53
C THR A 488 -21.44 -22.50 -25.23
N ASN A 489 -20.68 -21.61 -24.57
CA ASN A 489 -19.41 -21.11 -25.10
C ASN A 489 -18.37 -22.25 -25.14
N ASN A 490 -17.78 -22.48 -26.32
CA ASN A 490 -16.78 -23.51 -26.60
C ASN A 490 -15.55 -22.94 -27.34
N SER A 491 -15.25 -21.64 -27.18
CA SER A 491 -14.05 -21.01 -27.73
C SER A 491 -12.78 -21.51 -27.02
N GLU A 492 -11.78 -22.01 -27.76
CA GLU A 492 -10.51 -22.51 -27.20
C GLU A 492 -9.54 -21.40 -26.73
N ASP A 493 -9.78 -20.13 -27.10
CA ASP A 493 -9.03 -18.96 -26.63
C ASP A 493 -9.97 -17.77 -26.39
N SER A 494 -9.93 -17.19 -25.19
CA SER A 494 -10.70 -16.01 -24.77
C SER A 494 -10.09 -14.65 -25.19
N GLN A 495 -9.06 -14.68 -26.05
CA GLN A 495 -8.26 -13.52 -26.46
C GLN A 495 -8.55 -13.06 -27.91
N GLY A 496 -9.45 -13.77 -28.62
CA GLY A 496 -9.82 -13.45 -29.99
C GLY A 496 -11.15 -12.69 -30.08
N THR A 497 -11.33 -11.90 -31.15
CA THR A 497 -12.59 -11.22 -31.43
C THR A 497 -13.66 -12.14 -32.03
N VAL A 498 -13.46 -13.48 -32.01
CA VAL A 498 -14.38 -14.46 -32.59
C VAL A 498 -14.66 -15.54 -31.56
N PHE A 499 -15.93 -15.69 -31.18
CA PHE A 499 -16.39 -16.61 -30.14
C PHE A 499 -17.20 -17.76 -30.76
N ARG A 500 -16.95 -18.99 -30.30
CA ARG A 500 -17.69 -20.18 -30.74
C ARG A 500 -18.71 -20.58 -29.67
N TYR A 501 -19.96 -20.76 -30.06
CA TYR A 501 -21.02 -21.27 -29.20
C TYR A 501 -21.67 -22.50 -29.82
N ASP A 502 -21.90 -23.52 -29.01
CA ASP A 502 -22.47 -24.80 -29.42
C ASP A 502 -23.81 -25.06 -28.69
N LEU A 503 -24.77 -25.65 -29.39
CA LEU A 503 -26.05 -26.14 -28.86
C LEU A 503 -26.26 -27.59 -29.31
N ALA A 504 -26.38 -28.50 -28.35
CA ALA A 504 -26.81 -29.87 -28.62
C ALA A 504 -28.34 -29.96 -28.47
N ILE A 505 -29.03 -30.39 -29.52
CA ILE A 505 -30.49 -30.52 -29.53
C ILE A 505 -30.93 -31.84 -30.18
N SER A 506 -31.96 -32.48 -29.63
CA SER A 506 -32.59 -33.65 -30.25
C SER A 506 -33.84 -33.25 -31.02
N PHE A 507 -33.96 -33.72 -32.26
CA PHE A 507 -35.17 -33.55 -33.07
C PHE A 507 -36.17 -34.71 -32.92
N ASP A 508 -35.92 -35.70 -32.05
CA ASP A 508 -36.77 -36.90 -31.88
C ASP A 508 -38.26 -36.59 -31.58
N SER A 509 -38.52 -35.44 -30.96
CA SER A 509 -39.87 -35.03 -30.53
C SER A 509 -40.51 -33.93 -31.40
N LEU A 510 -39.78 -33.47 -32.42
CA LEU A 510 -40.24 -32.44 -33.34
C LEU A 510 -41.13 -33.04 -34.43
N SER A 511 -42.15 -32.29 -34.85
CA SER A 511 -43.04 -32.71 -35.93
C SER A 511 -42.47 -32.33 -37.30
N LEU A 512 -42.73 -33.12 -38.34
CA LEU A 512 -42.22 -32.81 -39.68
C LEU A 512 -42.79 -31.48 -40.20
N GLY A 513 -41.94 -30.66 -40.81
CA GLY A 513 -42.34 -29.34 -41.31
C GLY A 513 -41.22 -28.31 -41.36
N LEU A 514 -41.58 -27.07 -41.70
CA LEU A 514 -40.66 -25.93 -41.74
C LEU A 514 -40.42 -25.40 -40.33
N TYR A 515 -39.15 -25.28 -39.96
CA TYR A 515 -38.65 -24.68 -38.74
C TYR A 515 -37.86 -23.41 -39.04
N GLU A 516 -38.01 -22.42 -38.17
CA GLU A 516 -37.26 -21.17 -38.10
C GLU A 516 -36.36 -21.21 -36.86
N LEU A 517 -35.08 -20.87 -37.06
CA LEU A 517 -34.06 -20.83 -36.03
C LEU A 517 -33.53 -19.39 -35.93
N ASN A 518 -33.88 -18.71 -34.84
CA ASN A 518 -33.51 -17.34 -34.57
C ASN A 518 -32.37 -17.29 -33.57
N PHE A 519 -31.21 -16.81 -33.99
CA PHE A 519 -30.07 -16.60 -33.10
C PHE A 519 -30.05 -15.16 -32.64
N THR A 520 -30.07 -14.93 -31.33
CA THR A 520 -29.92 -13.61 -30.71
C THR A 520 -28.60 -13.57 -29.94
N PHE A 521 -27.75 -12.62 -30.30
CA PHE A 521 -26.46 -12.38 -29.66
C PHE A 521 -26.55 -11.10 -28.86
N THR A 522 -26.08 -11.13 -27.61
CA THR A 522 -26.02 -9.94 -26.74
C THR A 522 -24.59 -9.77 -26.24
N ASP A 523 -23.98 -8.61 -26.49
CA ASP A 523 -22.65 -8.28 -25.99
C ASP A 523 -22.64 -7.78 -24.53
N PHE A 524 -21.48 -7.42 -23.99
CA PHE A 524 -21.37 -6.83 -22.65
C PHE A 524 -21.97 -5.41 -22.53
N ALA A 525 -22.04 -4.66 -23.62
CA ALA A 525 -22.68 -3.34 -23.70
C ALA A 525 -24.20 -3.41 -23.88
N SER A 526 -24.77 -4.63 -23.93
CA SER A 526 -26.17 -4.91 -24.22
C SER A 526 -26.62 -4.55 -25.64
N ASN A 527 -25.72 -4.43 -26.61
CA ASN A 527 -26.11 -4.42 -28.01
C ASN A 527 -26.57 -5.82 -28.41
N THR A 528 -27.65 -5.86 -29.19
CA THR A 528 -28.22 -7.12 -29.68
C THR A 528 -28.24 -7.17 -31.19
N ASN A 529 -28.12 -8.38 -31.72
CA ASN A 529 -28.37 -8.70 -33.12
C ASN A 529 -29.13 -10.03 -33.19
N THR A 530 -30.15 -10.09 -34.04
CA THR A 530 -30.93 -11.31 -34.26
C THR A 530 -30.92 -11.66 -35.74
N GLU A 531 -30.58 -12.92 -36.04
CA GLU A 531 -30.59 -13.46 -37.39
C GLU A 531 -31.38 -14.77 -37.46
N SER A 532 -32.11 -14.95 -38.57
CA SER A 532 -33.05 -16.06 -38.78
C SER A 532 -32.59 -17.00 -39.88
N TYR A 533 -32.64 -18.30 -39.60
CA TYR A 533 -32.35 -19.37 -40.55
C TYR A 533 -33.53 -20.35 -40.61
N TYR A 534 -33.69 -21.07 -41.73
CA TYR A 534 -34.83 -21.94 -41.95
C TYR A 534 -34.40 -23.35 -42.36
N PHE A 535 -35.07 -24.38 -41.86
CA PHE A 535 -34.89 -25.77 -42.30
C PHE A 535 -36.21 -26.53 -42.35
N ASN A 536 -36.28 -27.55 -43.19
CA ASN A 536 -37.43 -28.47 -43.26
C ASN A 536 -37.06 -29.80 -42.61
N LEU A 537 -37.80 -30.24 -41.61
CA LEU A 537 -37.67 -31.58 -41.06
C LEU A 537 -38.52 -32.57 -41.88
N VAL A 538 -37.88 -33.58 -42.48
CA VAL A 538 -38.52 -34.57 -43.37
C VAL A 538 -38.26 -36.00 -42.89
N ALA A 539 -39.21 -36.93 -43.09
CA ALA A 539 -39.05 -38.32 -42.70
C ALA A 539 -38.02 -39.06 -43.58
N GLU A 540 -37.34 -40.05 -42.99
CA GLU A 540 -36.46 -40.98 -43.71
C GLU A 540 -37.20 -41.75 -44.83
N PRO A 541 -36.59 -41.94 -46.03
CA PRO A 541 -37.17 -42.77 -47.08
C PRO A 541 -37.06 -44.28 -46.77
N ILE A 542 -38.21 -44.97 -46.72
CA ILE A 542 -38.34 -46.40 -46.40
C ILE A 542 -37.74 -47.31 -47.50
N ILE A 543 -36.67 -48.06 -47.19
CA ILE A 543 -36.20 -49.22 -47.97
C ILE A 543 -35.90 -50.39 -47.00
N SER A 544 -36.48 -51.57 -47.26
CA SER A 544 -36.53 -52.74 -46.37
C SER A 544 -35.22 -53.55 -46.25
N ASP A 545 -34.70 -53.71 -45.02
CA ASP A 545 -34.31 -54.94 -44.28
C ASP A 545 -33.93 -56.22 -45.07
N PHE A 546 -32.89 -57.04 -44.81
CA PHE A 546 -32.13 -57.48 -43.60
C PHE A 546 -30.97 -58.46 -44.08
N PRO A 547 -30.18 -59.17 -43.25
CA PRO A 547 -28.97 -58.85 -42.46
C PRO A 547 -27.66 -59.55 -42.97
N LEU A 548 -26.54 -59.37 -42.23
CA LEU A 548 -25.32 -60.24 -42.08
C LEU A 548 -23.97 -59.74 -42.64
N ILE A 549 -23.13 -59.15 -41.76
CA ILE A 549 -21.83 -59.70 -41.28
C ILE A 549 -20.82 -58.58 -40.91
N PRO A 550 -20.33 -58.58 -39.65
CA PRO A 550 -19.10 -57.88 -39.25
C PRO A 550 -17.87 -58.72 -39.61
N LEU A 551 -17.11 -58.35 -40.66
CA LEU A 551 -15.77 -58.92 -40.92
C LEU A 551 -14.81 -58.06 -41.77
N ILE A 552 -15.16 -56.84 -42.20
CA ILE A 552 -14.32 -56.10 -43.19
C ILE A 552 -13.63 -54.86 -42.61
N VAL A 553 -14.07 -54.33 -41.46
CA VAL A 553 -13.49 -53.10 -40.85
C VAL A 553 -12.16 -53.37 -40.11
N GLY A 554 -11.82 -54.63 -39.82
CA GLY A 554 -10.61 -55.00 -39.09
C GLY A 554 -9.29 -54.91 -39.88
N ILE A 555 -9.34 -54.91 -41.22
CA ILE A 555 -8.11 -54.98 -42.06
C ILE A 555 -7.71 -53.59 -42.60
N ALA A 556 -8.66 -52.68 -42.82
CA ALA A 556 -8.39 -51.31 -43.28
C ALA A 556 -7.85 -50.39 -42.17
N THR A 557 -8.26 -50.62 -40.91
CA THR A 557 -7.80 -49.83 -39.76
C THR A 557 -6.36 -50.15 -39.35
N ILE A 558 -5.89 -51.39 -39.55
CA ILE A 558 -4.51 -51.77 -39.19
C ILE A 558 -3.48 -51.17 -40.17
N LEU A 559 -3.78 -51.08 -41.46
CA LEU A 559 -2.81 -50.53 -42.44
C LEU A 559 -2.72 -48.99 -42.40
N ILE A 560 -3.83 -48.30 -42.12
CA ILE A 560 -3.88 -46.84 -42.01
C ILE A 560 -3.21 -46.38 -40.70
N VAL A 561 -3.39 -47.12 -39.60
CA VAL A 561 -2.72 -46.82 -38.33
C VAL A 561 -1.20 -47.05 -38.42
N SER A 562 -0.72 -48.03 -39.20
CA SER A 562 0.74 -48.24 -39.39
C SER A 562 1.41 -47.15 -40.24
N ILE A 563 0.73 -46.57 -41.23
CA ILE A 563 1.28 -45.48 -42.06
C ILE A 563 1.20 -44.13 -41.32
N VAL A 564 0.14 -43.88 -40.55
CA VAL A 564 0.02 -42.69 -39.71
C VAL A 564 0.98 -42.74 -38.51
N ALA A 565 1.25 -43.92 -37.92
CA ALA A 565 2.26 -44.08 -36.87
C ALA A 565 3.71 -43.90 -37.38
N ALA A 566 4.01 -44.29 -38.63
CA ALA A 566 5.32 -44.06 -39.25
C ALA A 566 5.57 -42.59 -39.62
N ILE A 567 4.51 -41.81 -39.90
CA ILE A 567 4.60 -40.37 -40.17
C ILE A 567 4.55 -39.54 -38.86
N SER A 568 3.86 -40.01 -37.83
CA SER A 568 3.81 -39.35 -36.51
C SER A 568 5.06 -39.56 -35.63
N LEU A 569 6.04 -40.36 -36.06
CA LEU A 569 7.38 -40.42 -35.45
C LEU A 569 8.45 -39.62 -36.24
N ARG A 570 8.05 -38.69 -37.13
CA ARG A 570 8.95 -37.68 -37.73
C ARG A 570 9.06 -36.38 -36.90
N LYS A 571 9.41 -36.49 -35.61
CA LYS A 571 9.90 -35.33 -34.83
C LYS A 571 11.21 -35.50 -34.02
N PRO A 572 11.89 -36.65 -33.88
CA PRO A 572 13.12 -36.68 -33.07
C PRO A 572 14.46 -36.70 -33.83
N ILE A 573 14.52 -36.48 -35.16
CA ILE A 573 15.83 -36.52 -35.89
C ILE A 573 16.23 -35.19 -36.56
N MET A 574 15.32 -34.35 -37.05
CA MET A 574 15.71 -33.07 -37.71
C MET A 574 16.16 -31.96 -36.74
N ASN A 575 15.88 -32.10 -35.45
CA ASN A 575 16.20 -31.09 -34.42
C ASN A 575 17.30 -31.53 -33.44
N ARG A 576 18.01 -32.64 -33.67
CA ARG A 576 19.09 -33.05 -32.74
C ARG A 576 20.27 -32.07 -32.84
N GLY A 577 20.80 -31.62 -31.69
CA GLY A 577 21.95 -30.70 -31.61
C GLY A 577 21.72 -29.32 -32.23
N TRP A 578 20.49 -28.78 -32.21
CA TRP A 578 20.22 -27.46 -32.80
C TRP A 578 20.82 -26.29 -32.01
N HIS A 579 20.97 -26.43 -30.70
CA HIS A 579 21.63 -25.45 -29.84
C HIS A 579 23.12 -25.31 -30.17
N GLU A 580 23.80 -26.42 -30.51
CA GLU A 580 25.24 -26.46 -30.83
C GLU A 580 25.61 -25.68 -32.11
N GLU A 581 24.62 -25.39 -32.95
CA GLU A 581 24.82 -24.63 -34.19
C GLU A 581 24.74 -23.11 -33.98
N ILE A 582 24.24 -22.64 -32.82
CA ILE A 582 24.05 -21.22 -32.54
C ILE A 582 25.39 -20.58 -32.17
N GLN A 583 25.74 -19.49 -32.85
CA GLN A 583 26.99 -18.78 -32.64
C GLN A 583 26.78 -17.51 -31.82
N ASN A 584 25.79 -16.69 -32.20
CA ASN A 584 25.33 -15.54 -31.41
C ASN A 584 23.91 -15.15 -31.84
N ILE A 585 23.27 -14.33 -31.00
CA ILE A 585 22.05 -13.60 -31.32
C ILE A 585 22.23 -12.12 -31.03
N THR A 586 21.68 -11.26 -31.88
CA THR A 586 21.80 -9.80 -31.79
C THR A 586 20.47 -9.13 -32.11
N TYR A 587 20.12 -8.08 -31.38
CA TYR A 587 18.99 -7.20 -31.71
C TYR A 587 19.49 -5.77 -31.96
N ILE A 588 19.15 -5.22 -33.12
CA ILE A 588 19.65 -3.93 -33.62
C ILE A 588 18.46 -3.01 -33.91
N LEU A 589 18.43 -1.82 -33.33
CA LEU A 589 17.35 -0.85 -33.55
C LEU A 589 17.37 -0.24 -34.96
N LYS A 590 16.29 0.48 -35.33
CA LYS A 590 16.24 1.22 -36.61
C LYS A 590 17.30 2.32 -36.73
N SER A 591 17.82 2.84 -35.63
CA SER A 591 18.93 3.78 -35.57
C SER A 591 20.30 3.15 -35.84
N GLY A 592 20.37 1.81 -35.89
CA GLY A 592 21.60 1.05 -35.95
C GLY A 592 22.15 0.68 -34.57
N LEU A 593 21.62 1.22 -33.48
CA LEU A 593 22.13 0.90 -32.14
C LEU A 593 21.85 -0.57 -31.77
N THR A 594 22.90 -1.32 -31.42
CA THR A 594 22.76 -2.68 -30.89
C THR A 594 22.39 -2.64 -29.42
N VAL A 595 21.22 -3.16 -29.06
CA VAL A 595 20.70 -3.17 -27.67
C VAL A 595 20.80 -4.54 -26.99
N LEU A 596 21.01 -5.59 -27.78
CA LEU A 596 21.23 -6.95 -27.28
C LEU A 596 22.30 -7.64 -28.14
N TYR A 597 23.31 -8.22 -27.48
CA TYR A 597 24.29 -9.11 -28.09
C TYR A 597 24.59 -10.26 -27.12
N VAL A 598 24.31 -11.50 -27.53
CA VAL A 598 24.57 -12.69 -26.70
C VAL A 598 25.40 -13.71 -27.50
N PRO A 599 26.68 -13.93 -27.13
CA PRO A 599 27.51 -14.96 -27.75
C PRO A 599 27.20 -16.33 -27.14
N TYR A 600 27.16 -17.36 -28.00
CA TYR A 600 27.02 -18.77 -27.60
C TYR A 600 28.29 -19.59 -27.86
N SER A 601 29.23 -19.07 -28.66
CA SER A 601 30.53 -19.74 -28.90
C SER A 601 31.71 -18.91 -28.38
N SER A 602 32.71 -19.59 -27.81
CA SER A 602 33.93 -18.97 -27.25
C SER A 602 34.73 -18.16 -28.25
N ARG A 603 34.62 -18.47 -29.55
CA ARG A 603 35.23 -17.69 -30.65
C ARG A 603 34.59 -16.31 -30.83
N MET A 604 33.29 -16.15 -30.51
CA MET A 604 32.59 -14.86 -30.60
C MET A 604 32.75 -13.99 -29.34
N VAL A 605 33.29 -14.55 -28.25
CA VAL A 605 33.61 -13.82 -27.01
C VAL A 605 34.90 -13.02 -27.14
N THR A 606 35.91 -13.58 -27.82
CA THR A 606 37.19 -12.90 -28.05
C THR A 606 37.11 -11.70 -28.99
N ASP A 607 35.98 -11.54 -29.70
CA ASP A 607 35.73 -10.51 -30.71
C ASP A 607 34.56 -9.56 -30.33
N GLU A 608 34.19 -9.51 -29.04
CA GLU A 608 33.04 -8.76 -28.53
C GLU A 608 33.11 -7.25 -28.84
N GLN A 609 34.31 -6.66 -28.82
CA GLN A 609 34.53 -5.26 -29.20
C GLN A 609 34.54 -5.02 -30.73
N LEU A 610 34.82 -6.05 -31.53
CA LEU A 610 34.88 -5.96 -33.00
C LEU A 610 33.50 -6.16 -33.63
N PHE A 611 32.69 -7.10 -33.12
CA PHE A 611 31.37 -7.41 -33.71
C PHE A 611 30.23 -6.56 -33.14
N GLY A 612 30.22 -6.26 -31.85
CA GLY A 612 29.17 -5.39 -31.26
C GLY A 612 29.23 -3.96 -31.79
N GLY A 613 30.45 -3.43 -32.04
CA GLY A 613 30.66 -2.11 -32.64
C GLY A 613 30.46 -2.08 -34.16
N ALA A 614 30.87 -3.13 -34.89
CA ALA A 614 30.73 -3.18 -36.35
C ALA A 614 29.27 -3.36 -36.79
N MET A 615 28.45 -4.14 -36.08
CA MET A 615 27.04 -4.37 -36.44
C MET A 615 26.20 -3.08 -36.37
N SER A 616 26.60 -2.11 -35.54
CA SER A 616 25.95 -0.80 -35.47
C SER A 616 26.10 0.01 -36.77
N GLY A 617 27.17 -0.24 -37.55
CA GLY A 617 27.42 0.40 -38.84
C GLY A 617 26.91 -0.37 -40.07
N ILE A 618 26.38 -1.59 -39.89
CA ILE A 618 25.99 -2.50 -40.99
C ILE A 618 24.51 -2.34 -41.39
N ARG A 619 23.76 -1.48 -40.68
CA ARG A 619 22.37 -1.07 -40.98
C ARG A 619 22.11 -0.86 -42.47
N GLY A 620 22.92 -0.01 -43.12
CA GLY A 620 22.74 0.31 -44.55
C GLY A 620 22.91 -0.91 -45.48
N ILE A 621 23.69 -1.91 -45.07
CA ILE A 621 23.87 -3.16 -45.83
C ILE A 621 22.71 -4.13 -45.55
N LEU A 622 22.21 -4.19 -44.31
CA LEU A 622 21.02 -4.98 -43.97
C LEU A 622 19.78 -4.47 -44.71
N GLU A 623 19.61 -3.15 -44.81
CA GLU A 623 18.52 -2.51 -45.58
C GLU A 623 18.64 -2.78 -47.09
N GLU A 624 19.85 -2.91 -47.62
CA GLU A 624 20.08 -3.24 -49.03
C GLU A 624 19.80 -4.73 -49.34
N ILE A 625 20.08 -5.63 -48.39
CA ILE A 625 19.84 -7.08 -48.54
C ILE A 625 18.36 -7.43 -48.35
N ILE A 626 17.69 -6.82 -47.36
CA ILE A 626 16.33 -7.19 -46.93
C ILE A 626 15.28 -6.25 -47.54
N GLY A 627 15.65 -5.05 -47.97
CA GLY A 627 14.73 -4.03 -48.48
C GLY A 627 14.14 -3.14 -47.37
N ASN A 628 13.65 -1.96 -47.76
CA ASN A 628 13.32 -0.85 -46.84
C ASN A 628 11.97 -0.98 -46.10
N GLN A 629 11.36 -2.17 -46.04
CA GLN A 629 10.07 -2.41 -45.38
C GLN A 629 10.17 -3.59 -44.40
N SER A 630 9.41 -3.53 -43.29
CA SER A 630 9.34 -4.62 -42.33
C SER A 630 8.82 -5.88 -43.02
N LYS A 631 9.62 -6.94 -42.96
CA LYS A 631 9.30 -8.26 -43.50
C LYS A 631 9.22 -9.22 -42.33
N PHE A 632 8.00 -9.63 -41.99
CA PHE A 632 7.74 -10.59 -40.91
C PHE A 632 8.11 -12.04 -41.29
N GLU A 633 9.19 -12.22 -42.03
CA GLU A 633 9.73 -13.50 -42.48
C GLU A 633 11.24 -13.55 -42.17
N VAL A 634 11.77 -14.76 -41.90
CA VAL A 634 13.20 -14.93 -41.64
C VAL A 634 13.96 -15.06 -42.95
N GLU A 635 14.78 -14.06 -43.27
CA GLU A 635 15.69 -14.12 -44.41
C GLU A 635 16.99 -14.82 -44.02
N THR A 636 17.52 -15.67 -44.91
CA THR A 636 18.77 -16.40 -44.70
C THR A 636 19.85 -15.87 -45.63
N VAL A 637 20.93 -15.35 -45.07
CA VAL A 637 22.08 -14.83 -45.81
C VAL A 637 23.30 -15.68 -45.53
N GLU A 638 23.93 -16.19 -46.58
CA GLU A 638 25.17 -16.97 -46.45
C GLU A 638 26.39 -16.07 -46.33
N PHE A 639 27.19 -16.25 -45.28
CA PHE A 639 28.42 -15.50 -45.06
C PHE A 639 29.57 -16.45 -44.72
N GLY A 640 30.23 -16.95 -45.76
CA GLY A 640 31.32 -17.93 -45.64
C GLY A 640 30.81 -19.27 -45.10
N LYS A 641 31.32 -19.70 -43.94
CA LYS A 641 30.89 -20.95 -43.26
C LYS A 641 29.78 -20.72 -42.22
N LYS A 642 29.19 -19.54 -42.20
CA LYS A 642 28.12 -19.15 -41.27
C LYS A 642 26.91 -18.67 -42.06
N HIS A 643 25.75 -18.81 -41.47
CA HIS A 643 24.49 -18.33 -42.00
C HIS A 643 23.92 -17.29 -41.04
N LEU A 644 23.53 -16.14 -41.56
CA LEU A 644 22.83 -15.10 -40.83
C LEU A 644 21.34 -15.31 -41.10
N LEU A 645 20.59 -15.60 -40.05
CA LEU A 645 19.14 -15.64 -40.07
C LEU A 645 18.66 -14.29 -39.55
N ILE A 646 17.94 -13.53 -40.37
CA ILE A 646 17.57 -12.15 -40.06
C ILE A 646 16.05 -12.03 -40.09
N TYR A 647 15.48 -11.50 -39.01
CA TYR A 647 14.07 -11.19 -38.90
C TYR A 647 13.91 -9.69 -38.71
N SER A 648 13.22 -9.02 -39.63
CA SER A 648 13.05 -7.56 -39.60
C SER A 648 11.70 -7.21 -38.98
N SER A 649 11.75 -6.69 -37.75
CA SER A 649 10.58 -6.24 -36.99
C SER A 649 10.31 -4.74 -37.22
N ASN A 650 9.31 -4.17 -36.55
CA ASN A 650 8.87 -2.79 -36.77
C ASN A 650 9.91 -1.76 -36.28
N TYR A 651 10.54 -2.00 -35.13
CA TYR A 651 11.44 -1.08 -34.41
C TYR A 651 12.90 -1.57 -34.38
N GLY A 652 13.18 -2.77 -34.89
CA GLY A 652 14.54 -3.29 -34.98
C GLY A 652 14.63 -4.60 -35.77
N ASP A 653 15.85 -5.08 -35.98
CA ASP A 653 16.15 -6.29 -36.72
C ASP A 653 16.89 -7.28 -35.80
N THR A 654 16.40 -8.51 -35.75
CA THR A 654 17.03 -9.60 -34.99
C THR A 654 17.87 -10.46 -35.91
N VAL A 655 19.14 -10.64 -35.56
CA VAL A 655 20.09 -11.46 -36.32
C VAL A 655 20.55 -12.64 -35.46
N LEU A 656 20.31 -13.85 -35.94
CA LEU A 656 20.81 -15.09 -35.37
C LEU A 656 21.85 -15.70 -36.30
N VAL A 657 23.08 -15.84 -35.81
CA VAL A 657 24.17 -16.44 -36.59
C VAL A 657 24.28 -17.91 -36.23
N VAL A 658 24.18 -18.78 -37.24
CA VAL A 658 24.29 -20.23 -37.07
C VAL A 658 25.36 -20.82 -37.99
N SER A 659 26.02 -21.91 -37.56
CA SER A 659 26.92 -22.69 -38.42
C SER A 659 26.18 -23.54 -39.44
N LYS A 660 24.94 -23.93 -39.14
CA LYS A 660 24.06 -24.65 -40.06
C LYS A 660 22.60 -24.34 -39.76
N VAL A 661 21.84 -23.95 -40.78
CA VAL A 661 20.42 -23.61 -40.65
C VAL A 661 19.60 -24.87 -40.40
N LYS A 662 18.79 -24.87 -39.34
CA LYS A 662 17.79 -25.91 -39.04
C LYS A 662 16.40 -25.28 -38.97
N PRO A 663 15.32 -26.01 -39.31
CA PRO A 663 13.95 -25.46 -39.33
C PRO A 663 13.52 -24.83 -38.00
N ILE A 664 13.98 -25.39 -36.87
CA ILE A 664 13.69 -24.86 -35.53
C ILE A 664 14.33 -23.49 -35.26
N HIS A 665 15.43 -23.14 -35.94
CA HIS A 665 16.07 -21.82 -35.81
C HIS A 665 15.20 -20.73 -36.40
N LEU A 666 14.60 -20.97 -37.57
CA LEU A 666 13.70 -20.01 -38.24
C LEU A 666 12.47 -19.72 -37.37
N GLN A 667 11.85 -20.76 -36.83
CA GLN A 667 10.67 -20.62 -35.97
C GLN A 667 11.00 -19.89 -34.65
N LYS A 668 12.10 -20.26 -33.98
CA LYS A 668 12.48 -19.63 -32.71
C LYS A 668 12.93 -18.19 -32.88
N LEU A 669 13.58 -17.85 -34.00
CA LEU A 669 13.98 -16.48 -34.28
C LEU A 669 12.78 -15.55 -34.43
N ALA A 670 11.77 -15.94 -35.21
CA ALA A 670 10.56 -15.15 -35.38
C ALA A 670 9.80 -14.97 -34.06
N LEU A 671 9.64 -16.04 -33.27
CA LEU A 671 8.96 -15.97 -31.96
C LEU A 671 9.72 -15.08 -30.97
N PHE A 672 11.05 -15.20 -30.91
CA PHE A 672 11.87 -14.36 -30.06
C PHE A 672 11.77 -12.88 -30.46
N ALA A 673 11.91 -12.56 -31.75
CA ALA A 673 11.90 -11.18 -32.22
C ALA A 673 10.58 -10.47 -31.90
N ASN A 674 9.45 -11.17 -32.11
CA ASN A 674 8.13 -10.63 -31.83
C ASN A 674 7.90 -10.44 -30.32
N GLU A 675 8.30 -11.40 -29.48
CA GLU A 675 8.14 -11.25 -28.02
C GLU A 675 9.10 -10.19 -27.44
N PHE A 676 10.32 -10.10 -27.95
CA PHE A 676 11.28 -9.08 -27.53
C PHE A 676 10.76 -7.67 -27.83
N GLU A 677 10.22 -7.45 -29.02
CA GLU A 677 9.64 -6.17 -29.43
C GLU A 677 8.37 -5.84 -28.64
N PHE A 678 7.52 -6.83 -28.37
CA PHE A 678 6.32 -6.63 -27.54
C PHE A 678 6.67 -6.22 -26.10
N ILE A 679 7.64 -6.90 -25.47
CA ILE A 679 8.01 -6.62 -24.06
C ILE A 679 8.74 -5.28 -23.92
N TYR A 680 9.57 -4.91 -24.88
CA TYR A 680 10.37 -3.69 -24.84
C TYR A 680 9.86 -2.59 -25.77
N GLN A 681 8.59 -2.65 -26.20
CA GLN A 681 8.01 -1.75 -27.20
C GLN A 681 8.22 -0.27 -26.86
N ASP A 682 8.05 0.09 -25.59
CA ASP A 682 8.25 1.43 -25.05
C ASP A 682 9.72 1.90 -25.10
N ALA A 683 10.67 0.97 -25.00
CA ALA A 683 12.10 1.24 -25.02
C ALA A 683 12.73 1.16 -26.42
N VAL A 684 12.13 0.42 -27.35
CA VAL A 684 12.59 0.29 -28.75
C VAL A 684 11.91 1.27 -29.71
N SER A 685 10.75 1.83 -29.34
CA SER A 685 10.01 2.81 -30.18
C SER A 685 10.58 4.22 -30.14
N ASP A 686 11.25 4.64 -29.05
CA ASP A 686 12.00 5.90 -28.98
C ASP A 686 13.48 5.69 -29.34
N ASP A 687 13.74 5.65 -30.64
CA ASP A 687 15.06 5.37 -31.21
C ASP A 687 16.08 6.51 -31.04
N THR A 688 15.69 7.61 -30.38
CA THR A 688 16.53 8.81 -30.20
C THR A 688 17.17 8.91 -28.82
N HIS A 689 16.55 8.31 -27.79
CA HIS A 689 17.02 8.36 -26.40
C HIS A 689 16.95 6.99 -25.71
N VAL A 690 17.68 6.02 -26.25
CA VAL A 690 17.65 4.62 -25.79
C VAL A 690 18.29 4.45 -24.42
N ASN A 691 17.48 4.14 -23.40
CA ASN A 691 17.96 3.84 -22.06
C ASN A 691 18.31 2.35 -21.90
N MET A 692 19.60 2.03 -21.99
CA MET A 692 20.11 0.66 -21.94
C MET A 692 19.75 -0.12 -20.67
N SER A 693 19.41 0.58 -19.57
CA SER A 693 19.00 -0.10 -18.32
C SER A 693 17.66 -0.83 -18.42
N ARG A 694 16.79 -0.46 -19.37
CA ARG A 694 15.49 -1.14 -19.58
C ARG A 694 15.62 -2.53 -20.20
N PHE A 695 16.70 -2.78 -20.92
CA PHE A 695 16.97 -4.10 -21.53
C PHE A 695 17.63 -5.09 -20.56
N LYS A 696 17.77 -4.80 -19.27
CA LYS A 696 18.42 -5.71 -18.29
C LYS A 696 17.76 -7.09 -18.18
N GLY A 697 16.45 -7.19 -18.43
CA GLY A 697 15.70 -8.47 -18.43
C GLY A 697 15.75 -9.24 -19.75
N SER A 698 16.37 -8.69 -20.80
CA SER A 698 16.33 -9.28 -22.15
C SER A 698 16.97 -10.67 -22.21
N MET A 699 17.93 -10.93 -21.32
CA MET A 699 18.62 -12.21 -21.23
C MET A 699 17.68 -13.35 -20.87
N ASP A 700 16.63 -13.12 -20.09
CA ASP A 700 15.66 -14.15 -19.70
C ASP A 700 14.84 -14.63 -20.92
N ILE A 701 14.51 -13.71 -21.83
CA ILE A 701 13.82 -14.01 -23.09
C ILE A 701 14.77 -14.76 -24.04
N VAL A 702 16.04 -14.37 -24.11
CA VAL A 702 17.05 -15.10 -24.89
C VAL A 702 17.18 -16.54 -24.37
N GLN A 703 17.26 -16.73 -23.05
CA GLN A 703 17.32 -18.05 -22.44
C GLN A 703 16.05 -18.88 -22.69
N LYS A 704 14.87 -18.26 -22.62
CA LYS A 704 13.58 -18.90 -22.93
C LYS A 704 13.58 -19.52 -24.33
N TYR A 705 14.11 -18.80 -25.33
CA TYR A 705 14.05 -19.25 -26.73
C TYR A 705 15.27 -20.05 -27.17
N PHE A 706 16.48 -19.68 -26.76
CA PHE A 706 17.73 -20.25 -27.27
C PHE A 706 18.55 -20.98 -26.19
N GLY A 707 18.05 -21.08 -24.95
CA GLY A 707 18.70 -21.78 -23.85
C GLY A 707 19.83 -20.95 -23.21
N GLU A 708 20.41 -21.45 -22.12
CA GLU A 708 21.58 -20.81 -21.49
C GLU A 708 22.80 -20.87 -22.42
N SER A 709 23.48 -19.73 -22.61
CA SER A 709 24.79 -19.71 -23.28
C SER A 709 25.78 -20.56 -22.48
N GLU A 710 26.55 -21.44 -23.13
CA GLU A 710 27.52 -22.34 -22.46
C GLU A 710 28.62 -21.59 -21.68
N ILE A 711 28.69 -20.27 -21.82
CA ILE A 711 29.62 -19.38 -21.10
C ILE A 711 29.12 -19.07 -19.67
N SER A 712 27.82 -19.24 -19.36
CA SER A 712 27.27 -18.98 -18.01
C SER A 712 27.50 -20.11 -17.00
N LYS A 713 27.99 -21.28 -17.44
CA LYS A 713 28.35 -22.42 -16.55
C LYS A 713 29.79 -22.41 -16.06
N GLY A 714 30.55 -21.35 -16.35
CA GLY A 714 32.01 -21.31 -16.21
C GLY A 714 32.62 -20.16 -15.41
N MET A 715 31.89 -19.39 -14.60
CA MET A 715 32.43 -18.46 -13.57
C MET A 715 31.26 -18.20 -12.59
N VAL A 716 31.18 -18.65 -11.34
CA VAL A 716 32.15 -18.65 -10.23
C VAL A 716 31.81 -19.79 -9.26
N THR A 717 32.75 -20.70 -9.04
CA THR A 717 32.89 -21.47 -7.80
C THR A 717 33.59 -20.63 -6.73
N GLN A 718 33.10 -20.62 -5.47
CA GLN A 718 33.94 -20.93 -4.29
C GLN A 718 33.11 -21.06 -2.98
N LYS A 719 33.24 -22.25 -2.35
CA LYS A 719 32.92 -22.64 -0.94
C LYS A 719 31.41 -22.74 -0.60
N ALA A 720 30.87 -23.77 0.08
CA ALA A 720 31.40 -24.89 0.86
C ALA A 720 30.38 -26.07 0.96
N ILE A 721 30.94 -27.24 1.31
CA ILE A 721 30.43 -28.61 1.61
C ILE A 721 29.53 -28.66 2.90
N PRO A 722 28.80 -29.74 3.35
CA PRO A 722 28.34 -31.05 2.79
C PRO A 722 26.85 -31.48 3.01
N ALA A 723 26.43 -32.47 2.20
CA ALA A 723 25.62 -33.70 2.45
C ALA A 723 24.54 -33.83 3.55
N ARG A 724 23.29 -34.15 3.16
CA ARG A 724 22.61 -35.47 3.36
C ARG A 724 21.12 -35.45 2.98
N ARG A 725 20.65 -36.59 2.44
CA ARG A 725 19.26 -37.06 2.16
C ARG A 725 18.63 -36.64 0.83
N ARG A 726 18.51 -37.60 -0.10
CA ARG A 726 17.26 -38.39 -0.29
C ARG A 726 17.47 -39.47 -1.38
N SER A 727 17.80 -40.67 -0.92
CA SER A 727 17.55 -41.94 -1.62
C SER A 727 16.09 -42.34 -1.41
N LYS A 728 15.22 -42.20 -2.42
CA LYS A 728 13.97 -42.98 -2.53
C LYS A 728 13.21 -42.90 -3.87
N LEU A 729 13.71 -42.20 -4.90
CA LEU A 729 12.97 -42.03 -6.18
C LEU A 729 13.51 -42.82 -7.39
N ALA A 730 14.65 -43.51 -7.27
CA ALA A 730 15.33 -44.13 -8.43
C ALA A 730 15.06 -45.65 -8.60
N ARG A 731 14.01 -46.19 -7.98
CA ARG A 731 13.70 -47.64 -8.05
C ARG A 731 12.26 -47.99 -8.41
N GLN A 732 11.48 -47.02 -8.89
CA GLN A 732 10.08 -47.22 -9.25
C GLN A 732 9.77 -46.92 -10.73
N VAL A 733 10.79 -46.68 -11.56
CA VAL A 733 10.63 -46.35 -12.99
C VAL A 733 11.23 -47.41 -13.93
N ALA A 734 11.97 -48.39 -13.39
CA ALA A 734 12.67 -49.40 -14.20
C ALA A 734 11.94 -50.77 -14.25
N VAL A 735 10.69 -50.86 -13.77
CA VAL A 735 9.93 -52.13 -13.76
C VAL A 735 8.75 -52.12 -14.74
N ASP A 736 8.39 -50.98 -15.34
CA ASP A 736 7.25 -50.91 -16.29
C ASP A 736 7.63 -51.01 -17.78
N SER A 737 8.91 -50.89 -18.17
CA SER A 737 9.29 -50.87 -19.60
C SER A 737 9.50 -52.26 -20.24
N GLU A 738 9.68 -53.32 -19.45
CA GLU A 738 9.82 -54.69 -19.99
C GLU A 738 8.46 -55.39 -20.15
N THR A 739 7.46 -55.03 -19.34
CA THR A 739 6.10 -55.59 -19.39
C THR A 739 5.30 -55.08 -20.59
N GLU A 740 5.49 -53.83 -21.02
CA GLU A 740 4.81 -53.30 -22.23
C GLU A 740 5.38 -53.88 -23.54
N LYS A 741 6.66 -54.26 -23.56
CA LYS A 741 7.32 -54.80 -24.76
C LYS A 741 6.90 -56.24 -25.07
N GLU A 742 6.66 -57.07 -24.05
CA GLU A 742 6.13 -58.43 -24.24
C GLU A 742 4.63 -58.45 -24.58
N ILE A 743 3.84 -57.48 -24.09
CA ILE A 743 2.41 -57.35 -24.39
C ILE A 743 2.18 -56.93 -25.86
N LEU A 744 3.03 -56.05 -26.41
CA LEU A 744 2.91 -55.59 -27.81
C LEU A 744 3.24 -56.70 -28.83
N ILE A 745 4.30 -57.49 -28.58
CA ILE A 745 4.72 -58.59 -29.46
C ILE A 745 3.71 -59.74 -29.45
N THR A 746 3.10 -60.03 -28.30
CA THR A 746 2.08 -61.08 -28.16
C THR A 746 0.75 -60.68 -28.82
N SER A 747 0.36 -59.40 -28.75
CA SER A 747 -0.84 -58.87 -29.42
C SER A 747 -0.73 -58.82 -30.95
N LEU A 748 0.47 -58.63 -31.50
CA LEU A 748 0.70 -58.59 -32.95
C LEU A 748 0.69 -59.99 -33.57
N HIS A 749 1.35 -60.96 -32.93
CA HIS A 749 1.31 -62.36 -33.37
C HIS A 749 -0.10 -62.98 -33.32
N GLN A 750 -0.92 -62.58 -32.34
CA GLN A 750 -2.29 -63.10 -32.18
C GLN A 750 -3.30 -62.46 -33.14
N LYS A 751 -3.03 -61.26 -33.68
CA LYS A 751 -3.88 -60.57 -34.67
C LYS A 751 -3.56 -60.92 -36.13
N LEU A 752 -2.41 -61.54 -36.40
CA LEU A 752 -1.95 -61.91 -37.74
C LEU A 752 -2.05 -63.42 -38.05
N SER A 753 -2.47 -64.26 -37.11
CA SER A 753 -2.80 -65.66 -37.44
C SER A 753 -4.13 -65.73 -38.18
N MET A 754 -4.09 -65.87 -39.51
CA MET A 754 -5.29 -66.13 -40.32
C MET A 754 -5.85 -67.52 -40.00
N ASP A 755 -7.17 -67.59 -39.77
CA ASP A 755 -7.92 -68.84 -39.67
C ASP A 755 -7.83 -69.64 -40.98
N GLU A 756 -7.45 -70.91 -40.88
CA GLU A 756 -7.16 -71.82 -42.01
C GLU A 756 -8.42 -72.08 -42.87
N SER A 757 -9.61 -71.76 -42.35
CA SER A 757 -10.92 -71.89 -43.02
C SER A 757 -11.16 -70.86 -44.14
N SER A 758 -10.54 -69.68 -44.09
CA SER A 758 -10.85 -68.55 -44.99
C SER A 758 -10.16 -68.61 -46.36
N LEU A 759 -9.39 -69.68 -46.63
CA LEU A 759 -8.59 -69.81 -47.85
C LEU A 759 -8.87 -71.12 -48.62
N GLU A 760 -9.99 -71.82 -48.38
CA GLU A 760 -10.26 -73.15 -48.96
C GLU A 760 -10.15 -73.24 -50.51
N HIS A 761 -10.21 -72.12 -51.24
CA HIS A 761 -10.16 -72.08 -52.70
C HIS A 761 -8.81 -71.67 -53.32
N ILE A 762 -7.72 -71.61 -52.55
CA ILE A 762 -6.38 -71.25 -53.03
C ILE A 762 -5.41 -72.42 -52.86
N SER A 763 -4.53 -72.67 -53.83
CA SER A 763 -3.54 -73.76 -53.75
C SER A 763 -2.67 -73.65 -52.49
N LYS A 764 -2.38 -74.79 -51.84
CA LYS A 764 -1.57 -74.84 -50.61
C LYS A 764 -0.19 -74.17 -50.79
N GLN A 765 0.34 -74.19 -52.00
CA GLN A 765 1.63 -73.59 -52.34
C GLN A 765 1.55 -72.05 -52.45
N THR A 766 0.44 -71.52 -52.97
CA THR A 766 0.19 -70.07 -53.06
C THR A 766 -0.07 -69.46 -51.68
N LYS A 767 -0.75 -70.19 -50.77
CA LYS A 767 -0.95 -69.75 -49.37
C LYS A 767 0.37 -69.58 -48.62
N VAL A 768 1.31 -70.52 -48.79
CA VAL A 768 2.64 -70.46 -48.16
C VAL A 768 3.44 -69.27 -48.69
N LEU A 769 3.44 -69.03 -50.01
CA LEU A 769 4.18 -67.91 -50.61
C LEU A 769 3.64 -66.53 -50.19
N ILE A 770 2.32 -66.41 -49.99
CA ILE A 770 1.68 -65.20 -49.44
C ILE A 770 2.04 -65.03 -47.95
N GLY A 771 1.96 -66.10 -47.16
CA GLY A 771 2.37 -66.09 -45.75
C GLY A 771 3.84 -65.71 -45.55
N ASP A 772 4.75 -66.28 -46.35
CA ASP A 772 6.17 -65.94 -46.31
C ASP A 772 6.43 -64.49 -46.71
N SER A 773 5.69 -63.95 -47.67
CA SER A 773 5.80 -62.53 -48.04
C SER A 773 5.35 -61.59 -46.92
N ILE A 774 4.32 -61.95 -46.16
CA ILE A 774 3.82 -61.13 -45.05
C ILE A 774 4.83 -61.14 -43.90
N ILE A 775 5.39 -62.31 -43.56
CA ILE A 775 6.43 -62.43 -42.52
C ILE A 775 7.72 -61.68 -42.92
N LEU A 776 8.10 -61.70 -44.20
CA LEU A 776 9.27 -60.96 -44.70
C LEU A 776 9.00 -59.45 -44.74
N ALA A 777 7.78 -59.01 -45.05
CA ALA A 777 7.40 -57.59 -44.98
C ALA A 777 7.38 -57.07 -43.53
N GLU A 778 6.93 -57.88 -42.57
CA GLU A 778 7.00 -57.57 -41.14
C GLU A 778 8.45 -57.40 -40.67
N LYS A 779 9.34 -58.33 -41.05
CA LYS A 779 10.78 -58.22 -40.76
C LYS A 779 11.43 -57.00 -41.42
N ALA A 780 10.98 -56.60 -42.61
CA ALA A 780 11.45 -55.38 -43.27
C ALA A 780 11.00 -54.12 -42.52
N LEU A 781 9.76 -54.08 -42.04
CA LEU A 781 9.22 -52.98 -41.25
C LEU A 781 9.92 -52.86 -39.89
N THR A 782 10.13 -53.98 -39.19
CA THR A 782 10.86 -53.98 -37.91
C THR A 782 12.31 -53.49 -38.10
N SER A 783 12.97 -53.88 -39.20
CA SER A 783 14.30 -53.37 -39.53
C SER A 783 14.33 -51.88 -39.90
N LEU A 784 13.24 -51.33 -40.45
CA LEU A 784 13.07 -49.89 -40.69
C LEU A 784 12.86 -49.10 -39.40
N ILE A 785 12.11 -49.67 -38.44
CA ILE A 785 11.90 -49.10 -37.10
C ILE A 785 13.22 -49.04 -36.31
N ASP A 786 14.10 -50.02 -36.52
CA ASP A 786 15.44 -50.09 -35.91
C ASP A 786 16.53 -49.33 -36.70
N TYR A 787 16.16 -48.62 -37.78
CA TYR A 787 17.06 -47.82 -38.64
C TYR A 787 18.15 -48.62 -39.40
N ASP A 788 17.98 -49.93 -39.62
CA ASP A 788 18.88 -50.76 -40.48
C ASP A 788 18.31 -50.89 -41.91
N TYR A 789 18.50 -49.81 -42.69
CA TYR A 789 17.96 -49.68 -44.05
C TYR A 789 18.45 -50.76 -45.02
N LYS A 790 19.65 -51.33 -44.81
CA LYS A 790 20.19 -52.40 -45.65
C LYS A 790 19.46 -53.74 -45.42
N GLN A 791 19.12 -54.03 -44.18
CA GLN A 791 18.37 -55.25 -43.85
C GLN A 791 16.90 -55.12 -44.23
N ALA A 792 16.32 -53.94 -44.03
CA ALA A 792 15.00 -53.60 -44.54
C ALA A 792 14.88 -53.80 -46.05
N ASP A 793 15.81 -53.23 -46.84
CA ASP A 793 15.86 -53.40 -48.30
C ASP A 793 15.96 -54.88 -48.71
N LYS A 794 16.78 -55.66 -48.01
CA LYS A 794 16.94 -57.10 -48.26
C LYS A 794 15.65 -57.89 -48.02
N TYR A 795 14.97 -57.66 -46.89
CA TYR A 795 13.73 -58.38 -46.56
C TYR A 795 12.55 -57.92 -47.44
N ALA A 796 12.49 -56.63 -47.79
CA ALA A 796 11.49 -56.10 -48.71
C ALA A 796 11.63 -56.71 -50.12
N LYS A 797 12.85 -56.77 -50.66
CA LYS A 797 13.11 -57.43 -51.96
C LYS A 797 12.79 -58.93 -51.94
N ALA A 798 13.02 -59.61 -50.81
CA ALA A 798 12.65 -61.02 -50.65
C ALA A 798 11.13 -61.21 -50.58
N ALA A 799 10.40 -60.32 -49.91
CA ALA A 799 8.94 -60.32 -49.87
C ALA A 799 8.33 -60.13 -51.27
N ILE A 800 8.83 -59.17 -52.04
CA ILE A 800 8.41 -58.91 -53.43
C ILE A 800 8.58 -60.17 -54.29
N ARG A 801 9.73 -60.85 -54.21
CA ARG A 801 9.97 -62.08 -54.97
C ARG A 801 9.01 -63.21 -54.59
N SER A 802 8.65 -63.36 -53.31
CA SER A 802 7.70 -64.38 -52.86
C SER A 802 6.28 -64.10 -53.40
N MET A 803 5.87 -62.83 -53.42
CA MET A 803 4.60 -62.38 -54.02
C MET A 803 4.55 -62.54 -55.54
N GLU A 804 5.65 -62.25 -56.24
CA GLU A 804 5.75 -62.44 -57.70
C GLU A 804 5.66 -63.93 -58.08
N MET A 805 6.23 -64.82 -57.26
CA MET A 805 6.07 -66.27 -57.46
C MET A 805 4.63 -66.71 -57.20
N ALA A 806 3.96 -66.19 -56.17
CA ALA A 806 2.55 -66.47 -55.90
C ALA A 806 1.64 -66.05 -57.08
N ARG A 807 1.95 -64.91 -57.71
CA ARG A 807 1.23 -64.38 -58.89
C ARG A 807 1.33 -65.27 -60.15
N SER A 808 2.35 -66.11 -60.24
CA SER A 808 2.58 -66.97 -61.42
C SER A 808 1.87 -68.34 -61.39
N SER A 809 1.22 -68.68 -60.27
CA SER A 809 0.43 -69.91 -60.09
C SER A 809 -0.94 -69.78 -60.80
N LYS A 810 -1.14 -70.52 -61.89
CA LYS A 810 -2.39 -70.52 -62.68
C LYS A 810 -3.42 -71.47 -62.07
N GLU A 811 -4.45 -70.91 -61.43
CA GLU A 811 -5.85 -71.33 -61.56
C GLU A 811 -6.74 -70.21 -61.00
N ASP A 812 -7.24 -69.41 -61.94
CA ASP A 812 -8.28 -68.37 -61.97
C ASP A 812 -8.64 -67.59 -60.70
N LEU A 813 -8.50 -66.25 -60.77
CA LEU A 813 -9.68 -65.39 -60.93
C LEU A 813 -9.31 -63.94 -61.25
N VAL A 814 -9.86 -63.45 -62.37
CA VAL A 814 -9.51 -62.23 -63.10
C VAL A 814 -9.71 -60.93 -62.30
N ILE A 815 -10.42 -60.95 -61.17
CA ILE A 815 -10.68 -59.77 -60.33
C ILE A 815 -9.51 -59.47 -59.36
N PHE A 816 -8.84 -60.50 -58.85
CA PHE A 816 -7.67 -60.33 -57.97
C PHE A 816 -6.40 -59.89 -58.71
N ASN A 817 -6.34 -60.13 -60.03
CA ASN A 817 -5.20 -59.75 -60.85
C ASN A 817 -4.97 -58.24 -60.89
N SER A 818 -6.03 -57.44 -60.77
CA SER A 818 -5.97 -55.97 -60.68
C SER A 818 -5.19 -55.48 -59.46
N ILE A 819 -5.45 -56.10 -58.31
CA ILE A 819 -4.84 -55.77 -57.02
C ILE A 819 -3.40 -56.30 -56.97
N PHE A 820 -3.18 -57.55 -57.40
CA PHE A 820 -1.82 -58.12 -57.52
C PHE A 820 -0.93 -57.38 -58.53
N ASN A 821 -1.51 -56.69 -59.52
CA ASN A 821 -0.76 -55.86 -60.47
C ASN A 821 -0.48 -54.44 -59.94
N ALA A 822 -1.24 -53.95 -58.96
CA ALA A 822 -1.08 -52.63 -58.38
C ALA A 822 -0.02 -52.60 -57.27
N ILE A 823 0.04 -53.66 -56.45
CA ILE A 823 0.96 -53.75 -55.30
C ILE A 823 2.44 -53.57 -55.70
N PRO A 824 2.98 -54.19 -56.77
CA PRO A 824 4.38 -53.97 -57.17
C PRO A 824 4.69 -52.53 -57.58
N LYS A 825 3.74 -51.84 -58.25
CA LYS A 825 3.91 -50.43 -58.68
C LYS A 825 3.87 -49.45 -57.52
N ILE A 826 3.04 -49.75 -56.52
CA ILE A 826 2.96 -48.96 -55.28
C ILE A 826 4.26 -49.13 -54.48
N VAL A 827 4.76 -50.36 -54.38
CA VAL A 827 6.03 -50.65 -53.69
C VAL A 827 7.23 -50.02 -54.41
N GLU A 828 7.22 -49.97 -55.74
CA GLU A 828 8.24 -49.29 -56.56
C GLU A 828 8.29 -47.78 -56.28
N GLU A 829 7.14 -47.10 -56.20
CA GLU A 829 7.13 -45.66 -55.89
C GLU A 829 7.45 -45.33 -54.43
N VAL A 830 7.20 -46.27 -53.50
CA VAL A 830 7.71 -46.17 -52.13
C VAL A 830 9.24 -46.26 -52.11
N PHE A 831 9.85 -47.11 -52.93
CA PHE A 831 11.31 -47.20 -53.07
C PHE A 831 11.93 -45.93 -53.67
N ASN A 832 11.29 -45.33 -54.67
CA ASN A 832 11.72 -44.06 -55.23
C ASN A 832 11.61 -42.92 -54.19
N GLY A 833 10.57 -42.92 -53.36
CA GLY A 833 10.44 -41.99 -52.24
C GLY A 833 11.57 -42.16 -51.20
N ILE A 834 11.93 -43.40 -50.86
CA ILE A 834 13.06 -43.69 -49.94
C ILE A 834 14.38 -43.21 -50.53
N LEU A 835 14.65 -43.46 -51.82
CA LEU A 835 15.84 -42.97 -52.52
C LEU A 835 15.92 -41.44 -52.57
N CYS A 836 14.80 -40.75 -52.84
CA CYS A 836 14.73 -39.28 -52.80
C CYS A 836 14.99 -38.75 -51.37
N GLY A 837 14.49 -39.44 -50.34
CA GLY A 837 14.75 -39.12 -48.94
C GLY A 837 16.20 -39.31 -48.52
N GLU A 838 16.86 -40.39 -48.96
CA GLU A 838 18.30 -40.61 -48.75
C GLU A 838 19.17 -39.53 -49.44
N HIS A 839 18.70 -38.96 -50.56
CA HIS A 839 19.34 -37.86 -51.28
C HIS A 839 18.88 -36.46 -50.84
N ASN A 840 18.05 -36.37 -49.79
CA ASN A 840 17.54 -35.11 -49.24
C ASN A 840 16.70 -34.27 -50.24
N ASP A 841 16.12 -34.89 -51.26
CA ASP A 841 15.18 -34.29 -52.20
C ASP A 841 13.74 -34.37 -51.65
N THR A 842 13.34 -33.31 -50.95
CA THR A 842 12.04 -33.20 -50.30
C THR A 842 10.90 -33.11 -51.31
N VAL A 843 11.08 -32.45 -52.46
CA VAL A 843 10.04 -32.31 -53.48
C VAL A 843 9.82 -33.64 -54.20
N GLY A 844 10.90 -34.35 -54.54
CA GLY A 844 10.84 -35.71 -55.07
C GLY A 844 10.17 -36.69 -54.10
N LEU A 845 10.48 -36.58 -52.80
CA LEU A 845 9.83 -37.37 -51.75
C LEU A 845 8.32 -37.10 -51.67
N TYR A 846 7.91 -35.83 -51.63
CA TYR A 846 6.48 -35.47 -51.60
C TYR A 846 5.74 -35.90 -52.87
N THR A 847 6.40 -35.81 -54.02
CA THR A 847 5.83 -36.23 -55.31
C THR A 847 5.66 -37.75 -55.38
N SER A 848 6.60 -38.54 -54.84
CA SER A 848 6.47 -39.99 -54.72
C SER A 848 5.35 -40.38 -53.74
N ILE A 849 5.20 -39.65 -52.64
CA ILE A 849 4.09 -39.84 -51.69
C ILE A 849 2.74 -39.57 -52.36
N GLU A 850 2.63 -38.47 -53.10
CA GLU A 850 1.41 -38.11 -53.82
C GLU A 850 1.06 -39.18 -54.88
N LYS A 851 2.06 -39.69 -55.61
CA LYS A 851 1.86 -40.75 -56.61
C LYS A 851 1.44 -42.08 -55.99
N VAL A 852 1.97 -42.45 -54.82
CA VAL A 852 1.55 -43.63 -54.08
C VAL A 852 0.09 -43.51 -53.66
N SER A 853 -0.30 -42.36 -53.09
CA SER A 853 -1.69 -42.08 -52.71
C SER A 853 -2.63 -42.11 -53.92
N LYS A 854 -2.20 -41.57 -55.06
CA LYS A 854 -2.99 -41.51 -56.30
C LYS A 854 -3.15 -42.88 -56.96
N LEU A 855 -2.08 -43.67 -57.04
CA LEU A 855 -2.15 -45.05 -57.53
C LEU A 855 -3.08 -45.88 -56.63
N PHE A 856 -2.98 -45.74 -55.32
CA PHE A 856 -3.84 -46.46 -54.37
C PHE A 856 -5.33 -46.10 -54.54
N LEU A 857 -5.65 -44.81 -54.65
CA LEU A 857 -7.02 -44.33 -54.88
C LEU A 857 -7.56 -44.76 -56.26
N GLU A 858 -6.74 -44.73 -57.30
CA GLU A 858 -7.12 -45.07 -58.68
C GLU A 858 -7.42 -46.58 -58.85
N TYR A 859 -6.77 -47.46 -58.07
CA TYR A 859 -7.06 -48.89 -58.08
C TYR A 859 -8.22 -49.28 -57.16
N ILE A 860 -8.46 -48.53 -56.07
CA ILE A 860 -9.63 -48.71 -55.21
C ILE A 860 -10.91 -48.22 -55.89
N SER A 861 -10.86 -47.12 -56.64
CA SER A 861 -12.05 -46.56 -57.32
C SER A 861 -12.62 -47.46 -58.41
N LYS A 862 -11.89 -48.48 -58.86
CA LYS A 862 -12.38 -49.49 -59.81
C LYS A 862 -13.14 -50.66 -59.15
N PHE A 863 -13.29 -50.66 -57.82
CA PHE A 863 -14.02 -51.68 -57.07
C PHE A 863 -15.40 -51.25 -56.56
N SER A 864 -15.83 -49.99 -56.77
CA SER A 864 -17.17 -49.55 -56.39
C SER A 864 -18.17 -49.66 -57.55
N ILE A 865 -18.70 -50.86 -57.76
CA ILE A 865 -20.12 -51.07 -58.08
C ILE A 865 -20.62 -52.17 -57.13
#